data_AF-D7D997-F1
#
_entry.id   AF-D7D997-F1
#
_cell.length_a   1.000
_cell.length_b   1.000
_cell.length_c   1.000
_cell.angle_alpha   90.00
_cell.angle_beta   90.00
_cell.angle_gamma   90.00
#
_symmetry.space_group_name_H-M   'P 1'
#
loop_
_entity.id
_entity.type
_entity.pdbx_description
1 polymer ?
#
loop_
_entity_poly.entity_id
_entity_poly.type
_entity_poly.pdbx_seq_one_letter_code
_entity_poly.pdbx_strand_id
1 'polypeptide(L)'
;MTTRSLFGIILLVSMVLALGIGTLPVIQIARATITGRPTVYFFNGTNITTGDPLSVPAFLGTGQYLAIDLRNTSISGAQIWVWFSKDGSATIASGDAVYIGPIYMGDVVASTPATIQVPVYAPFNKTVGDYVAVSIGYNWVNITKLPGMFDGGTTYWIKVTDVNPSERPNIPSSDVAVSTNRLMFEPSFDAYSVVDNDFTTVPNEPIIVRGYSTAIGGEYDVTVDSSVVATVSTQVITEPAVPPNPEWTWGGFEAQIEAPDLELRLGTENASSFTVSVMNNSATLASWNFTQEPRRVCIDSTPYENEGDYTGSLILNTGEQYSIRMRNFPYEGSVDIKLDNTVIATNVALDEHGSVLNYTIVIPYLPSGTYNMTFTDNDGVVYWFKVTVNLTVTPYITVEPTEGYVGDQVTVCGYNFNAYEGQNINIWFHVSSITGMYYRALNFTVPAPHWCVVITVPNATYGSHYVLATEDDPLAPQYTTTPPNEIARTEFFVKSKLVVEPAKVSCNGEMLKIIGTGFPGHHDYDIIIDMSYFYLARSDDYGFLHAKVPVTGCCCGGVHSVALYDSSGPAVPVAVAYFNVTGPTLQDVMNRLDSINGSLVSIQGDIAVIQTQLGDVRVGIDDLKAMITSMGDEVLLKLDDMNSSLANLVITKNGEVVATITAQIDELRPIIRDINNGVATIQTNLGTVMADASAILGNQARILELVVVNNNTLAVIQTKVGEVLASINAVNDLINSKVLVDTGNILSKLDSVMGSLADIKSMSTDVKGGINDIKNSLSGLNGKVDDLSGKIDSSTSTLSSKIDKSTGDLSSKIDNLGTSITDKLSKSTGDLTNLVNMYGITSIILIIIAIVAALYGAFRKKP
;
A
#
# COMPACT_ATOMS: atom_id res chain seq x y z
N MET A 1 -31.88 -22.16 -100.41
CA MET A 1 -32.27 -22.71 -99.09
C MET A 1 -32.12 -21.61 -98.07
N THR A 2 -33.14 -20.77 -97.84
CA THR A 2 -34.26 -20.98 -96.89
C THR A 2 -33.75 -21.08 -95.45
N THR A 3 -34.15 -20.27 -94.46
CA THR A 3 -35.11 -19.17 -94.34
C THR A 3 -35.13 -18.77 -92.86
N ARG A 4 -35.44 -17.49 -92.57
CA ARG A 4 -36.10 -16.96 -91.36
C ARG A 4 -35.27 -17.07 -90.07
N SER A 5 -35.12 -16.06 -89.23
CA SER A 5 -35.78 -14.79 -88.95
C SER A 5 -34.68 -13.83 -88.42
N LEU A 6 -34.78 -12.51 -88.39
CA LEU A 6 -35.92 -11.64 -88.24
C LEU A 6 -35.55 -10.27 -88.84
N PHE A 7 -36.43 -9.80 -89.71
CA PHE A 7 -36.58 -8.43 -90.19
C PHE A 7 -36.38 -7.34 -89.13
N GLY A 8 -35.69 -6.27 -89.52
CA GLY A 8 -35.70 -5.02 -88.75
C GLY A 8 -34.66 -3.99 -89.18
N ILE A 9 -34.94 -3.27 -90.28
CA ILE A 9 -34.73 -1.81 -90.39
C ILE A 9 -33.24 -1.38 -90.37
N ILE A 10 -32.57 -1.21 -91.51
CA ILE A 10 -32.60 0.01 -92.35
C ILE A 10 -32.79 1.29 -91.52
N LEU A 11 -31.76 1.66 -90.78
CA LEU A 11 -31.37 3.04 -90.44
C LEU A 11 -29.97 2.91 -89.80
N LEU A 12 -29.02 3.82 -90.07
CA LEU A 12 -27.86 4.07 -89.19
C LEU A 12 -26.52 3.29 -89.38
N VAL A 13 -26.04 3.01 -90.61
CA VAL A 13 -24.58 2.71 -90.81
C VAL A 13 -23.97 3.47 -92.00
N SER A 14 -24.42 4.71 -92.20
CA SER A 14 -23.84 5.71 -93.09
C SER A 14 -23.62 7.01 -92.30
N MET A 15 -22.66 6.96 -91.38
CA MET A 15 -22.05 8.04 -90.59
C MET A 15 -21.00 7.28 -89.77
N VAL A 16 -19.70 7.34 -90.02
CA VAL A 16 -18.82 8.47 -89.71
C VAL A 16 -17.63 8.42 -90.67
N LEU A 17 -17.77 9.13 -91.80
CA LEU A 17 -16.68 9.49 -92.71
C LEU A 17 -16.86 10.98 -93.04
N ALA A 18 -16.61 11.82 -92.05
CA ALA A 18 -16.45 13.28 -92.11
C ALA A 18 -16.40 13.77 -90.66
N LEU A 19 -15.32 14.47 -90.26
CA LEU A 19 -15.31 15.62 -89.35
C LEU A 19 -13.88 15.91 -88.84
N GLY A 20 -13.34 17.06 -89.27
CA GLY A 20 -12.26 17.85 -88.67
C GLY A 20 -10.85 17.23 -88.70
N ILE A 21 -9.84 17.72 -89.45
CA ILE A 21 -9.39 19.11 -89.60
C ILE A 21 -10.02 20.04 -88.55
N GLY A 22 -9.76 19.73 -87.29
CA GLY A 22 -10.27 20.46 -86.14
C GLY A 22 -9.13 20.72 -85.20
N THR A 23 -8.50 21.88 -85.39
CA THR A 23 -7.57 22.57 -84.49
C THR A 23 -6.33 21.79 -84.06
N LEU A 24 -5.17 22.38 -84.37
CA LEU A 24 -4.00 22.39 -83.48
C LEU A 24 -4.49 22.27 -82.01
N PRO A 25 -3.83 21.52 -81.09
CA PRO A 25 -3.90 22.00 -79.72
C PRO A 25 -3.29 23.39 -79.83
N VAL A 26 -4.17 24.40 -79.79
CA VAL A 26 -3.84 25.70 -79.23
C VAL A 26 -2.94 25.32 -78.07
N ILE A 27 -1.67 25.74 -78.11
CA ILE A 27 -0.93 25.93 -76.89
C ILE A 27 -1.89 26.80 -76.10
N GLN A 28 -2.73 26.20 -75.25
CA GLN A 28 -3.37 26.93 -74.20
C GLN A 28 -2.15 27.37 -73.42
N ILE A 29 -1.71 28.58 -73.73
CA ILE A 29 -0.97 29.41 -72.81
C ILE A 29 -1.77 29.21 -71.54
N ALA A 30 -1.24 28.41 -70.61
CA ALA A 30 -1.83 28.28 -69.28
C ALA A 30 -1.95 29.72 -68.80
N ARG A 31 -3.17 30.26 -68.89
CA ARG A 31 -3.42 31.61 -68.44
C ARG A 31 -3.30 31.48 -66.94
N ALA A 32 -2.37 32.23 -66.35
CA ALA A 32 -2.23 32.30 -64.91
C ALA A 32 -3.62 32.45 -64.29
N THR A 33 -4.03 31.45 -63.50
CA THR A 33 -5.34 31.48 -62.86
C THR A 33 -5.34 32.47 -61.69
N ILE A 34 -4.14 32.85 -61.23
CA ILE A 34 -3.90 33.86 -60.22
C ILE A 34 -2.98 34.96 -60.75
N THR A 35 -3.35 36.22 -60.56
CA THR A 35 -2.48 37.38 -60.81
C THR A 35 -2.55 38.38 -59.67
N GLY A 36 -1.50 39.19 -59.48
CA GLY A 36 -1.40 40.10 -58.35
C GLY A 36 -0.87 39.39 -57.09
N ARG A 37 -0.91 40.09 -55.95
CA ARG A 37 -0.35 39.59 -54.69
C ARG A 37 -1.23 40.00 -53.50
N PRO A 38 -1.49 39.07 -52.56
CA PRO A 38 -2.22 39.38 -51.35
C PRO A 38 -1.36 40.18 -50.40
N THR A 39 -1.97 40.97 -49.52
CA THR A 39 -1.26 41.64 -48.42
C THR A 39 -1.78 41.10 -47.10
N VAL A 40 -0.89 40.82 -46.16
CA VAL A 40 -1.26 40.24 -44.87
C VAL A 40 -1.20 41.31 -43.79
N TYR A 41 -2.16 41.29 -42.89
CA TYR A 41 -2.29 42.19 -41.76
C TYR A 41 -2.56 41.40 -40.49
N PHE A 42 -2.15 41.93 -39.35
CA PHE A 42 -2.49 41.32 -38.06
C PHE A 42 -3.34 42.28 -37.23
N PHE A 43 -4.54 41.84 -36.85
CA PHE A 43 -5.39 42.56 -35.92
C PHE A 43 -5.14 42.05 -34.50
N ASN A 44 -4.60 42.91 -33.65
CA ASN A 44 -4.20 42.55 -32.29
C ASN A 44 -5.35 42.57 -31.27
N GLY A 45 -6.60 42.70 -31.74
CA GLY A 45 -7.80 42.85 -30.91
C GLY A 45 -8.29 44.30 -30.81
N THR A 46 -7.43 45.28 -31.10
CA THR A 46 -7.79 46.71 -31.06
C THR A 46 -7.47 47.43 -32.35
N ASN A 47 -6.28 47.21 -32.91
CA ASN A 47 -5.79 47.90 -34.10
C ASN A 47 -5.25 46.89 -35.13
N ILE A 48 -5.28 47.30 -36.40
CA ILE A 48 -4.54 46.62 -37.46
C ILE A 48 -3.07 47.05 -37.39
N THR A 49 -2.19 46.07 -37.34
CA THR A 49 -0.74 46.26 -37.43
C THR A 49 -0.26 46.05 -38.87
N THR A 50 0.75 46.83 -39.26
CA THR A 50 1.38 46.80 -40.58
C THR A 50 2.89 46.75 -40.42
N GLY A 51 3.59 46.04 -41.32
CA GLY A 51 5.04 45.88 -41.27
C GLY A 51 5.55 44.88 -42.30
N ASP A 52 6.87 44.92 -42.54
CA ASP A 52 7.60 43.90 -43.32
C ASP A 52 9.02 43.70 -42.72
N PRO A 53 9.24 42.65 -41.92
CA PRO A 53 8.27 41.59 -41.60
C PRO A 53 7.15 42.09 -40.68
N LEU A 54 5.94 41.56 -40.88
CA LEU A 54 4.79 41.71 -40.00
C LEU A 54 4.97 40.76 -38.80
N SER A 55 5.05 41.33 -37.59
CA SER A 55 5.12 40.57 -36.34
C SER A 55 3.74 40.05 -35.95
N VAL A 56 3.64 38.75 -35.69
CA VAL A 56 2.39 38.05 -35.37
C VAL A 56 2.63 37.07 -34.23
N PRO A 57 1.82 37.03 -33.17
CA PRO A 57 1.93 36.00 -32.13
C PRO A 57 1.77 34.59 -32.70
N ALA A 58 2.56 33.63 -32.21
CA ALA A 58 2.44 32.22 -32.58
C ALA A 58 1.04 31.64 -32.33
N PHE A 59 0.39 32.05 -31.23
CA PHE A 59 -1.00 31.78 -30.92
C PHE A 59 -1.80 33.08 -30.77
N LEU A 60 -3.02 33.07 -31.30
CA LEU A 60 -3.89 34.24 -31.30
C LEU A 60 -4.83 34.21 -30.10
N GLY A 61 -4.89 35.32 -29.37
CA GLY A 61 -5.84 35.51 -28.28
C GLY A 61 -7.26 35.81 -28.77
N THR A 62 -8.21 35.83 -27.84
CA THR A 62 -9.62 36.12 -28.12
C THR A 62 -9.78 37.47 -28.86
N GLY A 63 -10.43 37.44 -30.02
CA GLY A 63 -10.69 38.64 -30.84
C GLY A 63 -9.53 39.06 -31.75
N GLN A 64 -8.40 38.34 -31.74
CA GLN A 64 -7.29 38.56 -32.66
C GLN A 64 -7.47 37.73 -33.95
N TYR A 65 -6.91 38.19 -35.07
CA TYR A 65 -6.91 37.44 -36.32
C TYR A 65 -5.80 37.88 -37.27
N LEU A 66 -5.31 36.93 -38.08
CA LEU A 66 -4.45 37.18 -39.23
C LEU A 66 -5.33 37.40 -40.47
N ALA A 67 -5.30 38.60 -41.03
CA ALA A 67 -6.14 39.02 -42.14
C ALA A 67 -5.36 39.00 -43.46
N ILE A 68 -5.87 38.26 -44.44
CA ILE A 68 -5.33 38.20 -45.80
C ILE A 68 -6.23 39.03 -46.72
N ASP A 69 -5.67 40.09 -47.30
CA ASP A 69 -6.35 40.98 -48.24
C ASP A 69 -6.14 40.50 -49.68
N LEU A 70 -7.21 40.06 -50.32
CA LEU A 70 -7.19 39.58 -51.70
C LEU A 70 -7.61 40.64 -52.73
N ARG A 71 -7.89 41.89 -52.35
CA ARG A 71 -8.39 42.93 -53.29
C ARG A 71 -7.44 43.21 -54.46
N ASN A 72 -6.13 43.06 -54.24
CA ASN A 72 -5.10 43.22 -55.26
C ASN A 72 -4.67 41.88 -55.89
N THR A 73 -5.47 40.82 -55.71
CA THR A 73 -5.23 39.48 -56.26
C THR A 73 -6.45 39.05 -57.07
N SER A 74 -6.26 38.79 -58.35
CA SER A 74 -7.31 38.20 -59.19
C SER A 74 -7.13 36.69 -59.21
N ILE A 75 -8.16 35.96 -58.78
CA ILE A 75 -8.18 34.49 -58.70
C ILE A 75 -9.37 34.00 -59.52
N SER A 76 -9.13 33.09 -60.45
CA SER A 76 -10.16 32.55 -61.35
C SER A 76 -10.71 31.19 -60.93
N GLY A 77 -9.99 30.44 -60.08
CA GLY A 77 -10.50 29.21 -59.48
C GLY A 77 -11.61 29.43 -58.45
N ALA A 78 -12.42 28.38 -58.23
CA ALA A 78 -13.60 28.44 -57.37
C ALA A 78 -13.29 28.36 -55.87
N GLN A 79 -12.10 27.86 -55.52
CA GLN A 79 -11.66 27.62 -54.14
C GLN A 79 -10.21 28.04 -53.98
N ILE A 80 -9.81 28.36 -52.76
CA ILE A 80 -8.42 28.64 -52.40
C ILE A 80 -7.96 27.85 -51.19
N TRP A 81 -6.64 27.66 -51.11
CA TRP A 81 -5.93 27.10 -49.96
C TRP A 81 -4.83 28.06 -49.52
N VAL A 82 -4.62 28.12 -48.21
CA VAL A 82 -3.61 28.98 -47.58
C VAL A 82 -2.45 28.13 -47.10
N TRP A 83 -1.23 28.53 -47.47
CA TRP A 83 0.01 27.82 -47.16
C TRP A 83 0.98 28.71 -46.40
N PHE A 84 1.76 28.08 -45.52
CA PHE A 84 2.94 28.68 -44.91
C PHE A 84 4.19 28.26 -45.69
N SER A 85 5.06 29.23 -45.96
CA SER A 85 6.28 29.03 -46.74
C SER A 85 7.45 29.81 -46.14
N LYS A 86 8.64 29.21 -46.14
CA LYS A 86 9.92 29.90 -45.87
C LYS A 86 10.59 30.44 -47.13
N ASP A 87 9.94 30.27 -48.28
CA ASP A 87 10.36 30.76 -49.59
C ASP A 87 9.36 31.79 -50.15
N GLY A 88 9.87 32.92 -50.64
CA GLY A 88 9.09 33.97 -51.27
C GLY A 88 8.81 33.75 -52.76
N SER A 89 9.28 32.66 -53.37
CA SER A 89 8.99 32.34 -54.77
C SER A 89 7.51 31.98 -54.99
N ALA A 90 6.99 32.26 -56.18
CA ALA A 90 5.64 31.88 -56.61
C ALA A 90 5.56 30.40 -57.02
N THR A 91 6.18 29.49 -56.26
CA THR A 91 6.09 28.03 -56.44
C THR A 91 5.75 27.39 -55.11
N ILE A 92 5.10 26.22 -55.09
CA ILE A 92 4.97 25.43 -53.85
C ILE A 92 6.24 24.61 -53.67
N ALA A 93 7.14 25.08 -52.81
CA ALA A 93 8.44 24.44 -52.56
C ALA A 93 8.28 23.14 -51.77
N SER A 94 9.33 22.31 -51.73
CA SER A 94 9.30 21.02 -51.00
C SER A 94 9.11 21.19 -49.49
N GLY A 95 9.46 22.34 -48.92
CA GLY A 95 9.28 22.67 -47.51
C GLY A 95 7.98 23.42 -47.18
N ASP A 96 7.13 23.73 -48.17
CA ASP A 96 5.89 24.46 -47.93
C ASP A 96 4.81 23.54 -47.37
N ALA A 97 3.92 24.06 -46.52
CA ALA A 97 2.83 23.30 -45.96
C ALA A 97 1.50 24.04 -46.06
N VAL A 98 0.46 23.35 -46.52
CA VAL A 98 -0.91 23.86 -46.52
C VAL A 98 -1.39 23.89 -45.07
N TYR A 99 -1.98 25.01 -44.69
CA TYR A 99 -2.59 25.17 -43.38
C TYR A 99 -4.08 24.87 -43.42
N ILE A 100 -4.81 25.62 -44.27
CA ILE A 100 -6.27 25.56 -44.30
C ILE A 100 -6.83 25.60 -45.71
N GLY A 101 -7.98 24.96 -45.90
CA GLY A 101 -8.79 25.02 -47.11
C GLY A 101 -9.58 23.72 -47.35
N PRO A 102 -10.40 23.66 -48.40
CA PRO A 102 -10.70 24.73 -49.34
C PRO A 102 -11.54 25.85 -48.70
N ILE A 103 -11.34 27.08 -49.17
CA ILE A 103 -12.22 28.24 -48.91
C ILE A 103 -12.84 28.66 -50.23
N TYR A 104 -14.17 28.77 -50.32
CA TYR A 104 -14.85 29.11 -51.56
C TYR A 104 -14.70 30.60 -51.90
N MET A 105 -14.23 30.90 -53.11
CA MET A 105 -14.02 32.28 -53.55
C MET A 105 -15.30 33.09 -53.63
N GLY A 106 -16.45 32.44 -53.89
CA GLY A 106 -17.77 33.09 -53.86
C GLY A 106 -18.10 33.74 -52.52
N ASP A 107 -17.71 33.09 -51.42
CA ASP A 107 -17.93 33.61 -50.07
C ASP A 107 -16.89 34.67 -49.69
N VAL A 108 -15.68 34.57 -50.22
CA VAL A 108 -14.62 35.56 -49.99
C VAL A 108 -14.94 36.90 -50.66
N VAL A 109 -15.47 36.90 -51.89
CA VAL A 109 -15.83 38.13 -52.61
C VAL A 109 -17.22 38.66 -52.25
N ALA A 110 -17.98 37.92 -51.44
CA ALA A 110 -19.34 38.30 -51.05
C ALA A 110 -19.35 39.66 -50.34
N SER A 111 -20.38 40.46 -50.63
CA SER A 111 -20.60 41.76 -49.98
C SER A 111 -21.22 41.64 -48.58
N THR A 112 -21.39 40.42 -48.07
CA THR A 112 -21.92 40.12 -46.74
C THR A 112 -20.93 39.19 -46.05
N PRO A 113 -20.28 39.62 -44.95
CA PRO A 113 -19.32 38.78 -44.24
C PRO A 113 -19.97 37.54 -43.64
N ALA A 114 -19.22 36.45 -43.59
CA ALA A 114 -19.60 35.20 -42.94
C ALA A 114 -18.42 34.65 -42.13
N THR A 115 -18.71 33.84 -41.11
CA THR A 115 -17.69 33.02 -40.44
C THR A 115 -17.95 31.57 -40.77
N ILE A 116 -16.96 30.91 -41.35
CA ILE A 116 -17.05 29.51 -41.77
C ILE A 116 -16.04 28.65 -40.99
N GLN A 117 -16.33 27.36 -40.86
CA GLN A 117 -15.38 26.40 -40.32
C GLN A 117 -14.56 25.83 -41.49
N VAL A 118 -13.25 26.04 -41.45
CA VAL A 118 -12.33 25.62 -42.52
C VAL A 118 -11.49 24.45 -42.02
N PRO A 119 -11.38 23.34 -42.79
CA PRO A 119 -10.52 22.23 -42.43
C PRO A 119 -9.07 22.67 -42.27
N VAL A 120 -8.41 22.12 -41.25
CA VAL A 120 -6.99 22.29 -40.97
C VAL A 120 -6.24 21.03 -41.41
N TYR A 121 -5.13 21.21 -42.12
CA TYR A 121 -4.29 20.10 -42.56
C TYR A 121 -3.27 19.74 -41.49
N ALA A 122 -3.04 18.44 -41.29
CA ALA A 122 -1.95 17.94 -40.45
C ALA A 122 -0.59 18.43 -40.97
N PRO A 123 0.37 18.76 -40.09
CA PRO A 123 0.35 18.55 -38.64
C PRO A 123 -0.31 19.66 -37.82
N PHE A 124 -0.74 20.75 -38.46
CA PHE A 124 -1.22 21.95 -37.76
C PHE A 124 -2.49 21.73 -36.95
N ASN A 125 -3.31 20.73 -37.29
CA ASN A 125 -4.50 20.39 -36.53
C ASN A 125 -4.20 19.93 -35.08
N LYS A 126 -2.97 19.50 -34.77
CA LYS A 126 -2.58 19.11 -33.41
C LYS A 126 -2.75 20.22 -32.37
N THR A 127 -2.52 21.48 -32.74
CA THR A 127 -2.55 22.62 -31.82
C THR A 127 -3.81 23.46 -31.95
N VAL A 128 -4.48 23.47 -33.11
CA VAL A 128 -5.68 24.29 -33.32
C VAL A 128 -6.98 23.49 -33.48
N GLY A 129 -6.90 22.16 -33.59
CA GLY A 129 -8.01 21.27 -33.91
C GLY A 129 -8.21 21.07 -35.42
N ASP A 130 -9.12 20.16 -35.80
CA ASP A 130 -9.36 19.79 -37.20
C ASP A 130 -10.04 20.89 -38.04
N TYR A 131 -10.61 21.89 -37.38
CA TYR A 131 -11.27 23.02 -38.01
C TYR A 131 -10.91 24.32 -37.30
N VAL A 132 -10.77 25.39 -38.07
CA VAL A 132 -10.63 26.75 -37.55
C VAL A 132 -11.74 27.64 -38.09
N ALA A 133 -12.24 28.53 -37.23
CA ALA A 133 -13.17 29.58 -37.64
C ALA A 133 -12.42 30.62 -38.48
N VAL A 134 -12.92 30.89 -39.68
CA VAL A 134 -12.37 31.90 -40.58
C VAL A 134 -13.48 32.86 -40.96
N SER A 135 -13.28 34.15 -40.69
CA SER A 135 -14.21 35.19 -41.14
C SER A 135 -13.81 35.66 -42.53
N ILE A 136 -14.76 35.63 -43.47
CA ILE A 136 -14.55 35.92 -44.89
C ILE A 136 -15.58 36.93 -45.40
N GLY A 137 -15.28 37.58 -46.52
CA GLY A 137 -16.15 38.56 -47.18
C GLY A 137 -15.40 39.85 -47.52
N TYR A 138 -15.92 40.65 -48.45
CA TYR A 138 -15.27 41.86 -48.97
C TYR A 138 -13.82 41.65 -49.44
N ASN A 139 -13.49 40.46 -49.94
CA ASN A 139 -12.15 39.99 -50.34
C ASN A 139 -11.17 39.79 -49.18
N TRP A 140 -11.65 39.64 -47.95
CA TRP A 140 -10.84 39.31 -46.78
C TRP A 140 -10.95 37.83 -46.42
N VAL A 141 -9.85 37.29 -45.91
CA VAL A 141 -9.79 36.00 -45.24
C VAL A 141 -9.10 36.18 -43.89
N ASN A 142 -9.88 36.14 -42.81
CA ASN A 142 -9.42 36.42 -41.44
C ASN A 142 -9.35 35.13 -40.63
N ILE A 143 -8.13 34.68 -40.37
CA ILE A 143 -7.81 33.44 -39.66
C ILE A 143 -7.73 33.73 -38.16
N THR A 144 -8.56 33.06 -37.35
CA THR A 144 -8.71 33.34 -35.91
C THR A 144 -7.81 32.50 -35.00
N LYS A 145 -7.20 31.43 -35.50
CA LYS A 145 -6.19 30.64 -34.78
C LYS A 145 -5.00 30.33 -35.66
N LEU A 146 -3.82 30.31 -35.06
CA LEU A 146 -2.56 29.91 -35.70
C LEU A 146 -1.98 28.70 -34.97
N PRO A 147 -1.23 27.84 -35.67
CA PRO A 147 -0.76 26.57 -35.10
C PRO A 147 0.40 26.68 -34.12
N GLY A 148 1.06 27.83 -33.99
CA GLY A 148 2.23 28.02 -33.13
C GLY A 148 3.49 27.21 -33.51
N MET A 149 3.42 26.40 -34.56
CA MET A 149 4.50 25.55 -35.06
C MET A 149 5.37 26.30 -36.09
N PHE A 150 6.11 27.32 -35.67
CA PHE A 150 7.02 28.07 -36.53
C PHE A 150 8.46 28.09 -35.99
N ASP A 151 9.43 28.49 -36.80
CA ASP A 151 10.79 28.76 -36.32
C ASP A 151 10.87 30.22 -35.88
N GLY A 152 11.19 30.46 -34.60
CA GLY A 152 11.37 31.82 -34.09
C GLY A 152 12.50 32.55 -34.83
N GLY A 153 12.30 33.84 -35.11
CA GLY A 153 13.26 34.66 -35.86
C GLY A 153 13.35 34.36 -37.36
N THR A 154 12.56 33.41 -37.88
CA THR A 154 12.49 33.10 -39.32
C THR A 154 11.36 33.87 -39.99
N THR A 155 11.61 34.35 -41.21
CA THR A 155 10.58 35.01 -42.01
C THR A 155 9.78 34.01 -42.83
N TYR A 156 8.46 34.15 -42.80
CA TYR A 156 7.51 33.35 -43.55
C TYR A 156 6.76 34.20 -44.58
N TRP A 157 6.21 33.53 -45.58
CA TRP A 157 5.26 34.07 -46.54
C TRP A 157 3.96 33.29 -46.47
N ILE A 158 2.85 33.99 -46.69
CA ILE A 158 1.57 33.33 -46.98
C ILE A 158 1.50 33.11 -48.48
N LYS A 159 1.26 31.85 -48.89
CA LYS A 159 0.92 31.54 -50.27
C LYS A 159 -0.55 31.18 -50.37
N VAL A 160 -1.19 31.64 -51.44
CA VAL A 160 -2.58 31.33 -51.77
C VAL A 160 -2.59 30.68 -53.15
N THR A 161 -3.21 29.51 -53.25
CA THR A 161 -3.37 28.79 -54.53
C THR A 161 -4.82 28.40 -54.72
N ASP A 162 -5.27 28.33 -55.97
CA ASP A 162 -6.58 27.84 -56.37
C ASP A 162 -6.55 26.40 -56.90
N VAL A 163 -5.42 25.72 -56.73
CA VAL A 163 -5.20 24.31 -57.07
C VAL A 163 -5.28 23.44 -55.81
N ASN A 164 -5.87 22.27 -55.92
CA ASN A 164 -6.01 21.35 -54.80
C ASN A 164 -4.63 20.88 -54.29
N PRO A 165 -4.34 20.94 -52.97
CA PRO A 165 -3.07 20.51 -52.40
C PRO A 165 -2.64 19.08 -52.74
N SER A 166 -3.58 18.19 -53.05
CA SER A 166 -3.28 16.81 -53.49
C SER A 166 -2.53 16.74 -54.82
N GLU A 167 -2.50 17.81 -55.61
CA GLU A 167 -1.74 17.90 -56.86
C GLU A 167 -0.24 18.18 -56.65
N ARG A 168 0.20 18.40 -55.40
CA ARG A 168 1.62 18.54 -55.07
C ARG A 168 2.42 17.32 -55.58
N PRO A 169 3.57 17.51 -56.25
CA PRO A 169 4.35 18.75 -56.43
C PRO A 169 4.04 19.54 -57.71
N ASN A 170 2.98 19.19 -58.46
CA ASN A 170 2.73 19.69 -59.82
C ASN A 170 1.89 20.98 -59.88
N ILE A 171 1.80 21.75 -58.79
CA ILE A 171 1.06 23.00 -58.75
C ILE A 171 1.83 24.07 -59.57
N PRO A 172 1.27 24.61 -60.66
CA PRO A 172 1.97 25.57 -61.52
C PRO A 172 2.27 26.88 -60.79
N SER A 173 3.43 27.48 -61.09
CA SER A 173 3.82 28.76 -60.48
C SER A 173 2.88 29.93 -60.83
N SER A 174 2.14 29.79 -61.92
CA SER A 174 1.14 30.76 -62.37
C SER A 174 -0.13 30.76 -61.53
N ASP A 175 -0.29 29.77 -60.65
CA ASP A 175 -1.50 29.49 -59.88
C ASP A 175 -1.20 29.61 -58.37
N VAL A 176 -0.14 30.34 -58.03
CA VAL A 176 0.34 30.61 -56.67
C VAL A 176 0.58 32.11 -56.49
N ALA A 177 -0.23 32.73 -55.64
CA ALA A 177 -0.01 34.08 -55.15
C ALA A 177 0.83 34.06 -53.86
N VAL A 178 1.80 34.97 -53.74
CA VAL A 178 2.65 35.12 -52.55
C VAL A 178 2.41 36.48 -51.91
N SER A 179 2.26 36.52 -50.58
CA SER A 179 2.05 37.76 -49.82
C SER A 179 3.09 38.84 -50.15
N THR A 180 2.67 40.09 -50.20
CA THR A 180 3.53 41.26 -50.47
C THR A 180 4.54 41.50 -49.36
N ASN A 181 4.14 41.26 -48.12
CA ASN A 181 4.96 41.36 -46.92
C ASN A 181 5.36 39.98 -46.37
N ARG A 182 6.50 39.94 -45.68
CA ARG A 182 6.93 38.79 -44.87
C ARG A 182 6.23 38.80 -43.52
N LEU A 183 6.14 37.63 -42.89
CA LEU A 183 5.65 37.43 -41.53
C LEU A 183 6.80 36.96 -40.65
N MET A 184 6.78 37.35 -39.38
CA MET A 184 7.64 36.81 -38.34
C MET A 184 6.76 36.44 -37.16
N PHE A 185 6.85 35.18 -36.73
CA PHE A 185 6.05 34.69 -35.61
C PHE A 185 6.80 34.93 -34.29
N GLU A 186 6.15 35.65 -33.39
CA GLU A 186 6.67 35.89 -32.05
C GLU A 186 6.47 34.65 -31.18
N PRO A 187 7.43 34.31 -30.30
CA PRO A 187 7.30 33.19 -29.39
C PRO A 187 6.06 33.28 -28.52
N SER A 188 5.50 32.12 -28.19
CA SER A 188 4.41 31.99 -27.22
C SER A 188 4.76 30.88 -26.23
N PHE A 189 4.24 30.98 -25.02
CA PHE A 189 4.57 30.07 -23.93
C PHE A 189 3.30 29.65 -23.21
N ASP A 190 3.29 28.45 -22.65
CA ASP A 190 2.28 27.96 -21.74
C ASP A 190 2.93 27.28 -20.52
N ALA A 191 2.19 27.20 -19.42
CA ALA A 191 2.54 26.37 -18.28
C ALA A 191 1.27 25.81 -17.65
N TYR A 192 1.33 24.59 -17.13
CA TYR A 192 0.19 23.93 -16.50
C TYR A 192 0.63 22.80 -15.56
N SER A 193 -0.20 22.53 -14.55
CA SER A 193 -0.10 21.36 -13.67
C SER A 193 -0.29 20.06 -14.47
N VAL A 194 0.53 19.04 -14.24
CA VAL A 194 0.37 17.74 -14.92
C VAL A 194 -0.93 17.03 -14.52
N VAL A 195 -1.43 17.28 -13.31
CA VAL A 195 -2.59 16.56 -12.76
C VAL A 195 -3.89 17.10 -13.33
N ASP A 196 -4.17 18.39 -13.15
CA ASP A 196 -5.48 18.98 -13.48
C ASP A 196 -5.42 19.90 -14.73
N ASN A 197 -4.24 20.09 -15.32
CA ASN A 197 -4.01 20.98 -16.47
C ASN A 197 -4.51 22.41 -16.20
N ASP A 198 -4.31 22.88 -14.97
CA ASP A 198 -4.67 24.20 -14.50
C ASP A 198 -3.52 24.86 -13.71
N PHE A 199 -3.86 25.84 -12.86
CA PHE A 199 -2.91 26.60 -12.05
C PHE A 199 -3.04 26.27 -10.55
N THR A 200 -3.55 25.09 -10.21
CA THR A 200 -3.59 24.56 -8.85
C THR A 200 -2.64 23.39 -8.75
N THR A 201 -1.89 23.32 -7.66
CA THR A 201 -0.88 22.27 -7.45
C THR A 201 -0.85 21.82 -6.00
N VAL A 202 -0.31 20.63 -5.78
CA VAL A 202 0.23 20.21 -4.49
C VAL A 202 1.77 20.31 -4.49
N PRO A 203 2.44 20.22 -3.31
CA PRO A 203 3.90 20.23 -3.27
C PRO A 203 4.52 19.13 -4.13
N ASN A 204 5.66 19.42 -4.75
CA ASN A 204 6.42 18.54 -5.66
C ASN A 204 5.68 18.08 -6.92
N GLU A 205 4.48 18.60 -7.17
CA GLU A 205 3.74 18.27 -8.36
C GLU A 205 4.47 18.74 -9.63
N PRO A 206 4.63 17.87 -10.65
CA PRO A 206 5.23 18.28 -11.91
C PRO A 206 4.41 19.37 -12.62
N ILE A 207 5.10 20.41 -13.07
CA ILE A 207 4.56 21.48 -13.92
C ILE A 207 5.27 21.41 -15.27
N ILE A 208 4.50 21.39 -16.34
CA ILE A 208 5.02 21.48 -17.70
C ILE A 208 5.04 22.94 -18.12
N VAL A 209 6.16 23.37 -18.69
CA VAL A 209 6.34 24.70 -19.30
C VAL A 209 6.79 24.50 -20.74
N ARG A 210 6.06 25.06 -21.72
CA ARG A 210 6.44 24.95 -23.13
C ARG A 210 6.70 26.30 -23.77
N GLY A 211 7.58 26.27 -24.77
CA GLY A 211 7.82 27.37 -25.68
C GLY A 211 7.51 26.97 -27.11
N TYR A 212 6.73 27.80 -27.80
CA TYR A 212 6.33 27.63 -29.19
C TYR A 212 6.86 28.77 -30.04
N SER A 213 7.26 28.47 -31.28
CA SER A 213 7.88 29.44 -32.19
C SER A 213 9.08 30.17 -31.58
N THR A 214 9.85 29.46 -30.76
CA THR A 214 11.07 29.98 -30.17
C THR A 214 12.22 29.89 -31.17
N ALA A 215 13.23 30.76 -31.05
CA ALA A 215 14.35 30.77 -31.98
C ALA A 215 15.24 29.55 -31.74
N ILE A 216 15.57 28.78 -32.77
CA ILE A 216 16.41 27.57 -32.65
C ILE A 216 17.75 27.92 -32.01
N GLY A 217 18.12 27.20 -30.94
CA GLY A 217 19.31 27.48 -30.14
C GLY A 217 19.19 28.66 -29.17
N GLY A 218 18.01 29.28 -29.06
CA GLY A 218 17.71 30.25 -28.00
C GLY A 218 17.65 29.57 -26.64
N GLU A 219 18.20 30.22 -25.62
CA GLU A 219 18.16 29.76 -24.23
C GLU A 219 17.10 30.53 -23.44
N TYR A 220 16.36 29.80 -22.62
CA TYR A 220 15.28 30.32 -21.80
C TYR A 220 15.41 29.79 -20.38
N ASP A 221 15.36 30.69 -19.41
CA ASP A 221 15.36 30.32 -18.00
C ASP A 221 13.91 30.20 -17.54
N VAL A 222 13.57 29.06 -16.95
CA VAL A 222 12.33 28.86 -16.22
C VAL A 222 12.61 29.16 -14.75
N THR A 223 11.86 30.10 -14.19
CA THR A 223 12.03 30.55 -12.80
C THR A 223 10.80 30.26 -11.96
N VAL A 224 11.02 29.91 -10.69
CA VAL A 224 10.00 29.91 -9.63
C VAL A 224 10.34 31.04 -8.66
N ASP A 225 9.43 32.00 -8.48
CA ASP A 225 9.60 33.19 -7.65
C ASP A 225 10.95 33.92 -7.87
N SER A 226 11.30 34.11 -9.16
CA SER A 226 12.55 34.72 -9.64
C SER A 226 13.83 33.89 -9.47
N SER A 227 13.75 32.69 -8.91
CA SER A 227 14.88 31.75 -8.84
C SER A 227 14.87 30.83 -10.05
N VAL A 228 15.98 30.72 -10.78
CA VAL A 228 16.10 29.82 -11.94
C VAL A 228 16.06 28.37 -11.45
N VAL A 229 15.07 27.60 -11.92
CA VAL A 229 14.90 26.18 -11.60
C VAL A 229 15.27 25.28 -12.77
N ALA A 230 15.20 25.80 -14.00
CA ALA A 230 15.66 25.10 -15.20
C ALA A 230 16.12 26.10 -16.26
N THR A 231 17.16 25.77 -17.01
CA THR A 231 17.56 26.48 -18.22
C THR A 231 17.35 25.53 -19.39
N VAL A 232 16.55 25.95 -20.37
CA VAL A 232 16.18 25.12 -21.52
C VAL A 232 16.56 25.80 -22.82
N SER A 233 17.12 25.00 -23.74
CA SER A 233 17.48 25.47 -25.08
C SER A 233 16.44 24.99 -26.08
N THR A 234 15.96 25.89 -26.94
CA THR A 234 15.06 25.57 -28.04
C THR A 234 15.66 24.51 -28.95
N GLN A 235 14.88 23.45 -29.17
CA GLN A 235 15.19 22.36 -30.07
C GLN A 235 14.38 22.48 -31.37
N VAL A 236 14.85 21.78 -32.40
CA VAL A 236 14.08 21.57 -33.63
C VAL A 236 13.11 20.43 -33.39
N ILE A 237 11.82 20.74 -33.35
CA ILE A 237 10.74 19.74 -33.29
C ILE A 237 10.34 19.40 -34.73
N THR A 238 10.28 18.11 -35.04
CA THR A 238 9.94 17.62 -36.38
C THR A 238 8.59 16.90 -36.34
N GLU A 239 7.61 17.46 -37.03
CA GLU A 239 6.33 16.82 -37.26
C GLU A 239 6.42 15.88 -38.47
N PRO A 240 5.88 14.65 -38.37
CA PRO A 240 5.96 13.68 -39.44
C PRO A 240 5.18 14.13 -40.68
N ALA A 241 5.65 13.75 -41.86
CA ALA A 241 4.96 14.03 -43.11
C ALA A 241 3.57 13.37 -43.14
N VAL A 242 2.54 14.17 -43.41
CA VAL A 242 1.18 13.72 -43.65
C VAL A 242 0.71 14.33 -44.96
N PRO A 243 0.64 13.56 -46.07
CA PRO A 243 0.26 14.07 -47.38
C PRO A 243 -1.05 14.88 -47.30
N PRO A 244 -1.11 16.08 -47.91
CA PRO A 244 -0.15 16.65 -48.88
C PRO A 244 1.03 17.41 -48.25
N ASN A 245 1.09 17.51 -46.92
CA ASN A 245 2.16 18.21 -46.22
C ASN A 245 3.43 17.36 -46.09
N PRO A 246 4.61 17.99 -46.16
CA PRO A 246 5.88 17.31 -45.96
C PRO A 246 6.14 17.18 -44.44
N GLU A 247 7.31 16.70 -44.07
CA GLU A 247 7.80 16.89 -42.70
C GLU A 247 7.87 18.39 -42.40
N TRP A 248 7.37 18.79 -41.24
CA TRP A 248 7.33 20.19 -40.83
C TRP A 248 8.16 20.40 -39.59
N THR A 249 9.16 21.28 -39.67
CA THR A 249 10.04 21.58 -38.54
C THR A 249 9.74 22.94 -37.96
N TRP A 250 9.77 23.03 -36.63
CA TRP A 250 9.54 24.26 -35.88
C TRP A 250 10.41 24.31 -34.62
N GLY A 251 10.64 25.52 -34.09
CA GLY A 251 11.44 25.75 -32.89
C GLY A 251 10.59 25.74 -31.63
N GLY A 252 10.85 24.83 -30.71
CA GLY A 252 10.17 24.75 -29.43
C GLY A 252 10.99 24.10 -28.32
N PHE A 253 10.46 24.15 -27.10
CA PHE A 253 10.97 23.39 -25.98
C PHE A 253 9.82 22.95 -25.08
N GLU A 254 10.08 21.91 -24.30
CA GLU A 254 9.25 21.48 -23.18
C GLU A 254 10.18 21.30 -21.98
N ALA A 255 9.81 21.88 -20.84
CA ALA A 255 10.51 21.76 -19.58
C ALA A 255 9.53 21.21 -18.54
N GLN A 256 10.01 20.29 -17.70
CA GLN A 256 9.31 19.85 -16.51
C GLN A 256 10.04 20.39 -15.29
N ILE A 257 9.30 21.06 -14.40
CA ILE A 257 9.79 21.55 -13.11
C ILE A 257 8.90 20.98 -12.00
N GLU A 258 9.37 21.00 -10.76
CA GLU A 258 8.56 20.60 -9.60
C GLU A 258 7.99 21.84 -8.91
N ALA A 259 6.71 21.77 -8.52
CA ALA A 259 6.10 22.79 -7.68
C ALA A 259 6.84 22.85 -6.33
N PRO A 260 7.25 24.04 -5.84
CA PRO A 260 7.88 24.15 -4.53
C PRO A 260 6.90 23.75 -3.43
N ASP A 261 7.39 23.28 -2.29
CA ASP A 261 6.57 23.15 -1.10
C ASP A 261 6.49 24.50 -0.37
N LEU A 262 5.30 25.09 -0.31
CA LEU A 262 5.06 26.30 0.47
C LEU A 262 4.86 26.02 1.98
N GLU A 263 4.96 24.75 2.39
CA GLU A 263 4.84 24.25 3.77
C GLU A 263 3.51 24.60 4.47
N LEU A 264 2.45 24.88 3.70
CA LEU A 264 1.21 25.50 4.19
C LEU A 264 0.44 24.62 5.19
N ARG A 265 0.03 25.23 6.30
CA ARG A 265 -0.71 24.57 7.39
C ARG A 265 -2.05 25.25 7.68
N LEU A 266 -3.13 24.45 7.66
CA LEU A 266 -4.49 24.95 7.86
C LEU A 266 -4.61 25.64 9.23
N GLY A 267 -5.09 26.89 9.23
CA GLY A 267 -5.41 27.71 10.41
C GLY A 267 -4.36 28.74 10.83
N THR A 268 -3.10 28.58 10.41
CA THR A 268 -2.12 29.68 10.43
C THR A 268 -2.00 30.35 9.06
N GLU A 269 -2.23 29.60 7.99
CA GLU A 269 -2.03 30.04 6.61
C GLU A 269 -3.22 29.66 5.73
N ASN A 270 -3.57 30.55 4.81
CA ASN A 270 -4.55 30.28 3.75
C ASN A 270 -3.83 29.71 2.52
N ALA A 271 -4.59 29.36 1.48
CA ALA A 271 -4.04 29.10 0.16
C ALA A 271 -3.07 30.24 -0.23
N SER A 272 -1.90 29.84 -0.72
CA SER A 272 -0.82 30.75 -1.13
C SER A 272 -0.39 30.40 -2.54
N SER A 273 0.43 31.25 -3.16
CA SER A 273 0.79 31.08 -4.55
C SER A 273 2.27 31.35 -4.82
N PHE A 274 2.82 30.66 -5.81
CA PHE A 274 4.15 30.90 -6.36
C PHE A 274 4.05 31.20 -7.85
N THR A 275 5.01 31.97 -8.37
CA THR A 275 5.01 32.42 -9.76
C THR A 275 6.01 31.63 -10.59
N VAL A 276 5.54 30.95 -11.63
CA VAL A 276 6.37 30.34 -12.68
C VAL A 276 6.52 31.32 -13.82
N SER A 277 7.74 31.59 -14.27
CA SER A 277 8.00 32.50 -15.38
C SER A 277 9.02 31.95 -16.36
N VAL A 278 8.87 32.31 -17.64
CA VAL A 278 9.90 32.10 -18.67
C VAL A 278 10.62 33.40 -18.92
N MET A 279 11.96 33.37 -18.83
CA MET A 279 12.83 34.51 -19.01
C MET A 279 13.83 34.27 -20.16
N ASN A 280 14.21 35.35 -20.83
CA ASN A 280 15.33 35.36 -21.78
C ASN A 280 16.15 36.63 -21.54
N ASN A 281 17.47 36.49 -21.32
CA ASN A 281 18.36 37.63 -21.05
C ASN A 281 17.83 38.59 -19.97
N SER A 282 17.32 38.03 -18.86
CA SER A 282 16.73 38.75 -17.72
C SER A 282 15.41 39.49 -18.00
N ALA A 283 14.80 39.34 -19.18
CA ALA A 283 13.47 39.83 -19.47
C ALA A 283 12.42 38.72 -19.27
N THR A 284 11.37 38.98 -18.50
CA THR A 284 10.21 38.08 -18.36
C THR A 284 9.39 38.09 -19.65
N LEU A 285 9.27 36.93 -20.29
CA LEU A 285 8.49 36.74 -21.52
C LEU A 285 7.07 36.25 -21.23
N ALA A 286 6.90 35.39 -20.22
CA ALA A 286 5.61 34.87 -19.77
C ALA A 286 5.65 34.55 -18.28
N SER A 287 4.48 34.57 -17.63
CA SER A 287 4.35 34.35 -16.18
C SER A 287 2.97 33.81 -15.82
N TRP A 288 2.92 32.84 -14.91
CA TRP A 288 1.70 32.20 -14.39
C TRP A 288 1.79 32.05 -12.88
N ASN A 289 0.68 32.28 -12.20
CA ASN A 289 0.60 32.18 -10.74
C ASN A 289 -0.11 30.88 -10.36
N PHE A 290 0.62 29.96 -9.73
CA PHE A 290 0.11 28.67 -9.28
C PHE A 290 -0.28 28.76 -7.82
N THR A 291 -1.42 28.16 -7.45
CA THR A 291 -1.97 28.17 -6.08
C THR A 291 -1.76 26.81 -5.42
N GLN A 292 -1.35 26.81 -4.15
CA GLN A 292 -1.34 25.63 -3.29
C GLN A 292 -2.29 25.84 -2.10
N GLU A 293 -3.06 24.80 -1.80
CA GLU A 293 -3.94 24.76 -0.63
C GLU A 293 -3.20 24.18 0.59
N PRO A 294 -3.52 24.61 1.83
CA PRO A 294 -2.91 24.05 3.03
C PRO A 294 -3.24 22.56 3.22
N ARG A 295 -2.30 21.82 3.84
CA ARG A 295 -2.48 20.40 4.21
C ARG A 295 -3.70 20.21 5.10
N ARG A 296 -4.50 19.17 4.84
CA ARG A 296 -5.71 18.84 5.60
C ARG A 296 -5.73 17.39 6.03
N VAL A 297 -6.13 17.15 7.28
CA VAL A 297 -6.34 15.80 7.84
C VAL A 297 -7.72 15.73 8.52
N CYS A 298 -8.46 14.64 8.30
CA CYS A 298 -9.74 14.36 8.96
C CYS A 298 -9.75 12.94 9.53
N ILE A 299 -10.41 12.74 10.68
CA ILE A 299 -10.58 11.42 11.33
C ILE A 299 -12.08 11.10 11.51
N ASP A 300 -12.49 9.89 11.13
CA ASP A 300 -13.83 9.31 11.29
C ASP A 300 -15.00 10.18 10.81
N SER A 301 -14.94 10.63 9.56
CA SER A 301 -16.02 11.36 8.86
C SER A 301 -16.53 12.63 9.54
N THR A 302 -15.93 13.06 10.66
CA THR A 302 -16.20 14.36 11.22
C THR A 302 -15.54 15.41 10.33
N PRO A 303 -16.30 16.35 9.74
CA PRO A 303 -15.76 17.44 8.95
C PRO A 303 -15.28 18.53 9.91
N TYR A 304 -14.36 18.19 10.80
CA TYR A 304 -13.63 19.21 11.54
C TYR A 304 -12.43 19.58 10.69
N GLU A 305 -12.64 20.61 9.85
CA GLU A 305 -11.56 21.44 9.35
C GLU A 305 -10.92 22.13 10.56
N ASN A 306 -10.00 21.44 11.23
CA ASN A 306 -9.31 22.02 12.37
C ASN A 306 -8.26 22.99 11.85
N GLU A 307 -8.65 24.27 11.88
CA GLU A 307 -7.78 25.41 11.78
C GLU A 307 -6.83 25.47 12.99
N GLY A 308 -5.54 25.22 12.75
CA GLY A 308 -4.44 25.63 13.61
C GLY A 308 -4.26 24.78 14.87
N ASP A 309 -3.43 25.30 15.79
CA ASP A 309 -3.10 24.78 17.13
C ASP A 309 -4.35 24.58 18.04
N TYR A 310 -5.34 23.80 17.60
CA TYR A 310 -6.62 23.65 18.28
C TYR A 310 -6.62 22.44 19.21
N THR A 311 -6.90 22.71 20.49
CA THR A 311 -7.12 21.76 21.58
C THR A 311 -8.58 21.30 21.62
N GLY A 312 -9.08 20.72 20.53
CA GLY A 312 -10.42 20.11 20.49
C GLY A 312 -10.38 18.67 21.00
N SER A 313 -11.38 18.23 21.78
CA SER A 313 -11.49 16.88 22.35
C SER A 313 -11.77 15.81 21.30
N LEU A 314 -10.86 15.58 20.34
CA LEU A 314 -10.86 14.35 19.57
C LEU A 314 -10.44 13.22 20.52
N ILE A 315 -11.38 12.34 20.82
CA ILE A 315 -11.16 11.20 21.72
C ILE A 315 -10.92 9.95 20.89
N LEU A 316 -9.74 9.37 21.07
CA LEU A 316 -9.32 8.12 20.44
C LEU A 316 -9.28 7.04 21.52
N ASN A 317 -9.90 5.89 21.28
CA ASN A 317 -9.96 4.78 22.22
C ASN A 317 -8.90 3.75 21.82
N THR A 318 -8.11 3.30 22.80
CA THR A 318 -7.11 2.24 22.56
C THR A 318 -7.78 0.96 22.04
N GLY A 319 -7.20 0.34 21.01
CA GLY A 319 -7.74 -0.87 20.38
C GLY A 319 -8.83 -0.63 19.33
N GLU A 320 -9.38 0.58 19.24
CA GLU A 320 -10.36 0.94 18.21
C GLU A 320 -9.70 1.36 16.89
N GLN A 321 -10.46 1.21 15.80
CA GLN A 321 -10.05 1.60 14.45
C GLN A 321 -10.62 2.97 14.08
N TYR A 322 -9.84 3.77 13.36
CA TYR A 322 -10.24 5.10 12.89
C TYR A 322 -9.87 5.26 11.41
N SER A 323 -10.75 5.87 10.61
CA SER A 323 -10.50 6.23 9.22
C SER A 323 -9.91 7.62 9.13
N ILE A 324 -8.78 7.75 8.44
CA ILE A 324 -8.07 8.99 8.16
C ILE A 324 -8.27 9.37 6.70
N ARG A 325 -8.57 10.65 6.47
CA ARG A 325 -8.47 11.30 5.17
C ARG A 325 -7.39 12.37 5.22
N MET A 326 -6.54 12.42 4.20
CA MET A 326 -5.51 13.46 4.03
C MET A 326 -5.67 14.13 2.67
N ARG A 327 -5.32 15.42 2.56
CA ARG A 327 -5.31 16.18 1.31
C ARG A 327 -4.21 17.23 1.28
N ASN A 328 -3.77 17.58 0.07
CA ASN A 328 -2.79 18.64 -0.22
C ASN A 328 -1.41 18.39 0.41
N PHE A 329 -1.03 17.12 0.56
CA PHE A 329 0.34 16.71 0.86
C PHE A 329 1.15 16.56 -0.43
N PRO A 330 2.45 16.21 -0.40
CA PRO A 330 3.25 16.11 -1.62
C PRO A 330 2.69 15.11 -2.65
N TYR A 331 2.82 15.46 -3.93
CA TYR A 331 2.43 14.68 -5.12
C TYR A 331 3.03 13.28 -5.07
N GLU A 332 2.16 12.24 -5.13
CA GLU A 332 2.54 10.82 -5.04
C GLU A 332 3.52 10.51 -3.88
N GLY A 333 3.44 11.30 -2.81
CA GLY A 333 4.33 11.24 -1.67
C GLY A 333 3.92 10.20 -0.63
N SER A 334 4.43 10.38 0.59
CA SER A 334 4.11 9.51 1.71
C SER A 334 4.04 10.26 3.03
N VAL A 335 3.23 9.78 3.98
CA VAL A 335 3.10 10.36 5.32
C VAL A 335 3.35 9.32 6.42
N ASP A 336 4.13 9.70 7.42
CA ASP A 336 4.29 9.00 8.69
C ASP A 336 3.36 9.58 9.76
N ILE A 337 2.67 8.72 10.51
CA ILE A 337 1.70 9.09 11.53
C ILE A 337 2.17 8.62 12.91
N LYS A 338 2.26 9.54 13.88
CA LYS A 338 2.69 9.23 15.25
C LYS A 338 1.82 9.90 16.30
N LEU A 339 1.69 9.27 17.47
CA LEU A 339 1.19 9.85 18.71
C LEU A 339 2.36 10.09 19.66
N ASP A 340 2.79 11.33 19.79
CA ASP A 340 4.09 11.73 20.37
C ASP A 340 5.24 10.88 19.78
N ASN A 341 5.82 9.98 20.58
CA ASN A 341 6.90 9.08 20.15
C ASN A 341 6.41 7.71 19.65
N THR A 342 5.11 7.45 19.72
CA THR A 342 4.52 6.16 19.34
C THR A 342 4.16 6.16 17.87
N VAL A 343 4.76 5.26 17.09
CA VAL A 343 4.46 5.11 15.66
C VAL A 343 3.10 4.43 15.48
N ILE A 344 2.22 5.05 14.70
CA ILE A 344 0.89 4.52 14.36
C ILE A 344 0.89 3.93 12.96
N ALA A 345 1.48 4.65 12.01
CA ALA A 345 1.66 4.20 10.64
C ALA A 345 2.92 4.85 10.06
N THR A 346 3.53 4.18 9.08
CA THR A 346 4.68 4.71 8.34
C THR A 346 4.46 4.53 6.86
N ASN A 347 4.99 5.46 6.06
CA ASN A 347 4.98 5.40 4.61
C ASN A 347 3.55 5.23 4.04
N VAL A 348 2.59 5.99 4.55
CA VAL A 348 1.22 6.03 4.03
C VAL A 348 1.25 6.70 2.67
N ALA A 349 1.09 5.91 1.60
CA ALA A 349 1.14 6.41 0.23
C ALA A 349 0.00 7.38 -0.09
N LEU A 350 0.33 8.45 -0.82
CA LEU A 350 -0.59 9.47 -1.31
C LEU A 350 -0.87 9.26 -2.81
N ASP A 351 -1.99 9.79 -3.28
CA ASP A 351 -2.32 9.84 -4.71
C ASP A 351 -1.69 11.05 -5.43
N GLU A 352 -2.03 11.21 -6.72
CA GLU A 352 -1.60 12.33 -7.57
C GLU A 352 -2.07 13.71 -7.06
N HIS A 353 -3.07 13.77 -6.18
CA HIS A 353 -3.53 14.99 -5.51
C HIS A 353 -2.98 15.12 -4.09
N GLY A 354 -1.92 14.37 -3.75
CA GLY A 354 -1.33 14.39 -2.42
C GLY A 354 -2.33 14.00 -1.33
N SER A 355 -3.25 13.08 -1.65
CA SER A 355 -4.41 12.77 -0.84
C SER A 355 -4.49 11.27 -0.50
N VAL A 356 -5.22 10.97 0.57
CA VAL A 356 -5.73 9.63 0.84
C VAL A 356 -7.15 9.75 1.36
N LEU A 357 -8.10 8.99 0.78
CA LEU A 357 -9.51 9.16 1.10
C LEU A 357 -9.99 8.34 2.30
N ASN A 358 -9.44 7.14 2.49
CA ASN A 358 -9.82 6.17 3.52
C ASN A 358 -8.61 5.34 3.96
N TYR A 359 -7.79 5.85 4.87
CA TYR A 359 -6.69 5.11 5.48
C TYR A 359 -7.04 4.71 6.92
N THR A 360 -7.10 3.42 7.22
CA THR A 360 -7.46 2.95 8.56
C THR A 360 -6.24 2.86 9.47
N ILE A 361 -6.32 3.47 10.65
CA ILE A 361 -5.36 3.29 11.75
C ILE A 361 -6.00 2.55 12.92
N VAL A 362 -5.16 1.90 13.73
CA VAL A 362 -5.56 1.30 15.01
C VAL A 362 -4.75 1.98 16.11
N ILE A 363 -5.43 2.42 17.17
CA ILE A 363 -4.74 3.09 18.28
C ILE A 363 -4.14 2.01 19.18
N PRO A 364 -2.81 1.97 19.36
CA PRO A 364 -2.18 1.01 20.24
C PRO A 364 -2.56 1.27 21.70
N TYR A 365 -2.23 0.32 22.58
CA TYR A 365 -2.40 0.52 24.01
C TYR A 365 -1.54 1.70 24.48
N LEU A 366 -2.19 2.77 24.92
CA LEU A 366 -1.58 3.99 25.44
C LEU A 366 -2.28 4.40 26.74
N PRO A 367 -1.56 4.86 27.76
CA PRO A 367 -2.18 5.43 28.96
C PRO A 367 -3.15 6.56 28.60
N SER A 368 -4.27 6.66 29.31
CA SER A 368 -5.21 7.76 29.11
C SER A 368 -4.50 9.12 29.28
N GLY A 369 -4.62 10.00 28.31
CA GLY A 369 -3.87 11.26 28.29
C GLY A 369 -4.02 12.05 26.99
N THR A 370 -3.41 13.23 26.93
CA THR A 370 -3.35 14.04 25.70
C THR A 370 -2.03 13.80 24.99
N TYR A 371 -2.10 13.51 23.69
CA TYR A 371 -0.96 13.22 22.82
C TYR A 371 -0.95 14.19 21.63
N ASN A 372 0.24 14.50 21.11
CA ASN A 372 0.34 15.18 19.82
C ASN A 372 0.26 14.15 18.70
N MET A 373 -0.78 14.23 17.88
CA MET A 373 -0.86 13.45 16.65
C MET A 373 -0.11 14.21 15.56
N THR A 374 0.96 13.60 15.03
CA THR A 374 1.84 14.19 14.02
C THR A 374 1.74 13.41 12.72
N PHE A 375 1.81 14.15 11.61
CA PHE A 375 1.78 13.71 10.23
C PHE A 375 3.02 14.32 9.58
N THR A 376 4.02 13.50 9.31
CA THR A 376 5.28 13.95 8.69
C THR A 376 5.32 13.45 7.27
N ASP A 377 5.36 14.33 6.29
CA ASP A 377 5.50 13.92 4.89
C ASP A 377 6.96 13.59 4.51
N ASN A 378 7.14 13.11 3.28
CA ASN A 378 8.44 12.74 2.71
C ASN A 378 9.42 13.91 2.58
N ASP A 379 8.95 15.15 2.65
CA ASP A 379 9.80 16.35 2.61
C ASP A 379 10.22 16.78 4.03
N GLY A 380 9.69 16.10 5.05
CA GLY A 380 9.98 16.34 6.46
C GLY A 380 9.12 17.42 7.09
N VAL A 381 8.07 17.89 6.39
CA VAL A 381 7.13 18.88 6.93
C VAL A 381 6.17 18.18 7.89
N VAL A 382 6.07 18.72 9.11
CA VAL A 382 5.26 18.16 10.18
C VAL A 382 3.97 18.95 10.34
N TYR A 383 2.85 18.30 10.06
CA TYR A 383 1.51 18.74 10.45
C TYR A 383 1.10 18.04 11.74
N TRP A 384 0.50 18.76 12.70
CA TRP A 384 0.14 18.15 13.98
C TRP A 384 -1.06 18.82 14.65
N PHE A 385 -1.74 18.07 15.52
CA PHE A 385 -2.79 18.56 16.41
C PHE A 385 -2.88 17.68 17.67
N LYS A 386 -3.59 18.14 18.70
CA LYS A 386 -3.75 17.38 19.95
C LYS A 386 -4.94 16.43 19.90
N VAL A 387 -4.76 15.24 20.44
CA VAL A 387 -5.83 14.25 20.63
C VAL A 387 -5.81 13.72 22.06
N THR A 388 -6.97 13.36 22.59
CA THR A 388 -7.09 12.68 23.89
C THR A 388 -7.25 11.19 23.63
N VAL A 389 -6.35 10.37 24.18
CA VAL A 389 -6.49 8.92 24.13
C VAL A 389 -7.16 8.44 25.42
N ASN A 390 -8.19 7.60 25.30
CA ASN A 390 -8.85 6.90 26.39
C ASN A 390 -8.50 5.42 26.34
N LEU A 391 -8.04 4.90 27.47
CA LEU A 391 -7.90 3.47 27.67
C LEU A 391 -9.29 2.83 27.90
N THR A 392 -9.77 2.05 26.93
CA THR A 392 -11.12 1.42 26.97
C THR A 392 -11.09 -0.08 27.25
N VAL A 393 -9.91 -0.70 27.24
CA VAL A 393 -9.76 -2.15 27.40
C VAL A 393 -9.15 -2.46 28.78
N THR A 394 -9.98 -2.96 29.71
CA THR A 394 -9.54 -3.37 31.04
C THR A 394 -9.12 -4.85 31.05
N PRO A 395 -7.98 -5.21 31.68
CA PRO A 395 -7.60 -6.59 31.91
C PRO A 395 -8.67 -7.36 32.71
N TYR A 396 -8.90 -8.63 32.35
CA TYR A 396 -9.74 -9.53 33.15
C TYR A 396 -9.20 -10.96 33.12
N ILE A 397 -9.55 -11.77 34.12
CA ILE A 397 -9.15 -13.17 34.20
C ILE A 397 -10.38 -14.09 34.31
N THR A 398 -10.23 -15.34 33.86
CA THR A 398 -11.22 -16.42 33.99
C THR A 398 -10.55 -17.66 34.58
N VAL A 399 -11.32 -18.54 35.23
CA VAL A 399 -10.84 -19.82 35.77
C VAL A 399 -11.72 -20.97 35.27
N GLU A 400 -11.10 -22.04 34.76
CA GLU A 400 -11.80 -23.23 34.25
C GLU A 400 -11.13 -24.52 34.79
N PRO A 401 -11.90 -25.44 35.42
CA PRO A 401 -13.31 -25.30 35.79
C PRO A 401 -13.54 -24.20 36.85
N THR A 402 -14.77 -23.71 36.99
CA THR A 402 -15.15 -22.70 37.99
C THR A 402 -15.38 -23.28 39.40
N GLU A 403 -15.35 -24.61 39.54
CA GLU A 403 -15.50 -25.31 40.81
C GLU A 403 -14.67 -26.60 40.85
N GLY A 404 -14.23 -27.02 42.03
CA GLY A 404 -13.40 -28.23 42.20
C GLY A 404 -13.00 -28.50 43.64
N TYR A 405 -12.22 -29.56 43.86
CA TYR A 405 -11.74 -29.96 45.17
C TYR A 405 -10.31 -29.45 45.43
N VAL A 406 -9.93 -29.36 46.69
CA VAL A 406 -8.53 -29.09 47.08
C VAL A 406 -7.60 -30.11 46.43
N GLY A 407 -6.52 -29.62 45.82
CA GLY A 407 -5.54 -30.42 45.08
C GLY A 407 -5.86 -30.63 43.60
N ASP A 408 -7.04 -30.23 43.11
CA ASP A 408 -7.34 -30.28 41.68
C ASP A 408 -6.53 -29.22 40.91
N GLN A 409 -6.26 -29.48 39.63
CA GLN A 409 -5.61 -28.53 38.73
C GLN A 409 -6.66 -27.71 37.98
N VAL A 410 -6.49 -26.39 37.95
CA VAL A 410 -7.40 -25.45 37.29
C VAL A 410 -6.62 -24.49 36.40
N THR A 411 -7.21 -24.07 35.29
CA THR A 411 -6.60 -23.16 34.33
C THR A 411 -7.11 -21.74 34.56
N VAL A 412 -6.20 -20.80 34.80
CA VAL A 412 -6.50 -19.37 34.88
C VAL A 412 -6.03 -18.72 33.58
N CYS A 413 -6.93 -18.07 32.86
CA CYS A 413 -6.61 -17.33 31.64
C CYS A 413 -6.80 -15.82 31.84
N GLY A 414 -5.85 -15.02 31.39
CA GLY A 414 -5.92 -13.56 31.40
C GLY A 414 -6.06 -13.00 30.00
N TYR A 415 -6.89 -11.95 29.89
CA TYR A 415 -7.21 -11.25 28.65
C TYR A 415 -6.93 -9.76 28.81
N ASN A 416 -6.53 -9.10 27.72
CA ASN A 416 -6.23 -7.67 27.67
C ASN A 416 -5.08 -7.22 28.61
N PHE A 417 -4.10 -8.10 28.86
CA PHE A 417 -2.93 -7.80 29.68
C PHE A 417 -1.80 -7.08 28.90
N ASN A 418 -2.13 -6.30 27.86
CA ASN A 418 -1.16 -5.61 27.01
C ASN A 418 -0.17 -4.74 27.80
N ALA A 419 -0.62 -4.09 28.86
CA ALA A 419 0.22 -3.25 29.72
C ALA A 419 1.28 -4.03 30.52
N TYR A 420 1.04 -5.34 30.71
CA TYR A 420 1.81 -6.20 31.60
C TYR A 420 2.67 -7.21 30.83
N GLU A 421 2.61 -7.24 29.50
CA GLU A 421 3.45 -8.11 28.67
C GLU A 421 4.94 -7.90 28.98
N GLY A 422 5.65 -8.99 29.26
CA GLY A 422 7.05 -8.95 29.72
C GLY A 422 7.25 -8.53 31.18
N GLN A 423 6.20 -8.12 31.90
CA GLN A 423 6.24 -7.85 33.34
C GLN A 423 5.92 -9.10 34.15
N ASN A 424 6.42 -9.14 35.37
CA ASN A 424 6.11 -10.20 36.33
C ASN A 424 4.77 -9.89 37.02
N ILE A 425 3.90 -10.89 37.18
CA ILE A 425 2.65 -10.78 37.93
C ILE A 425 2.47 -11.97 38.86
N ASN A 426 1.54 -11.84 39.82
CA ASN A 426 1.19 -12.90 40.75
C ASN A 426 -0.26 -13.37 40.57
N ILE A 427 -0.48 -14.67 40.77
CA ILE A 427 -1.82 -15.26 40.96
C ILE A 427 -2.02 -15.59 42.43
N TRP A 428 -3.00 -14.94 43.05
CA TRP A 428 -3.37 -15.16 44.44
C TRP A 428 -4.71 -15.88 44.52
N PHE A 429 -4.81 -16.83 45.46
CA PHE A 429 -6.03 -17.59 45.71
C PHE A 429 -6.47 -17.33 47.15
N HIS A 430 -7.69 -16.82 47.35
CA HIS A 430 -8.27 -16.66 48.68
C HIS A 430 -8.46 -18.04 49.31
N VAL A 431 -7.95 -18.30 50.51
CA VAL A 431 -7.97 -19.67 51.11
C VAL A 431 -8.87 -19.81 52.32
N SER A 432 -9.22 -18.73 53.01
CA SER A 432 -10.00 -18.83 54.25
C SER A 432 -10.84 -17.59 54.49
N SER A 433 -12.16 -17.75 54.50
CA SER A 433 -13.12 -16.69 54.83
C SER A 433 -13.07 -16.27 56.32
N ILE A 434 -12.44 -17.09 57.17
CA ILE A 434 -12.27 -16.82 58.61
C ILE A 434 -11.09 -15.89 58.85
N THR A 435 -9.96 -16.16 58.20
CA THR A 435 -8.72 -15.39 58.38
C THR A 435 -8.55 -14.28 57.33
N GLY A 436 -9.30 -14.31 56.24
CA GLY A 436 -9.16 -13.40 55.09
C GLY A 436 -7.86 -13.64 54.30
N MET A 437 -7.23 -14.80 54.46
CA MET A 437 -5.91 -15.10 53.94
C MET A 437 -5.96 -15.45 52.45
N TYR A 438 -4.95 -14.99 51.72
CA TYR A 438 -4.63 -15.38 50.34
C TYR A 438 -3.33 -16.18 50.31
N TYR A 439 -3.28 -17.15 49.40
CA TYR A 439 -2.09 -17.94 49.07
C TYR A 439 -1.58 -17.54 47.69
N ARG A 440 -0.28 -17.26 47.55
CA ARG A 440 0.34 -17.02 46.25
C ARG A 440 0.50 -18.35 45.51
N ALA A 441 -0.40 -18.60 44.56
CA ALA A 441 -0.44 -19.84 43.78
C ALA A 441 0.62 -19.88 42.68
N LEU A 442 0.92 -18.73 42.05
CA LEU A 442 1.90 -18.63 40.98
C LEU A 442 2.51 -17.23 40.90
N ASN A 443 3.76 -17.13 40.45
CA ASN A 443 4.44 -15.90 40.03
C ASN A 443 5.07 -16.18 38.67
N PHE A 444 4.78 -15.36 37.67
CA PHE A 444 5.26 -15.58 36.31
C PHE A 444 5.29 -14.29 35.49
N THR A 445 6.14 -14.29 34.45
CA THR A 445 6.20 -13.20 33.47
C THR A 445 5.12 -13.37 32.43
N VAL A 446 4.32 -12.33 32.21
CA VAL A 446 3.23 -12.34 31.22
C VAL A 446 3.82 -12.51 29.82
N PRO A 447 3.51 -13.63 29.12
CA PRO A 447 4.18 -13.95 27.86
C PRO A 447 3.56 -13.24 26.64
N ALA A 448 2.30 -12.82 26.75
CA ALA A 448 1.53 -12.15 25.71
C ALA A 448 0.28 -11.49 26.33
N PRO A 449 -0.43 -10.59 25.63
CA PRO A 449 -1.65 -9.95 26.15
C PRO A 449 -2.79 -10.92 26.52
N HIS A 450 -2.79 -12.11 25.93
CA HIS A 450 -3.62 -13.24 26.32
C HIS A 450 -2.71 -14.39 26.77
N TRP A 451 -3.02 -14.98 27.92
CA TRP A 451 -2.22 -16.06 28.51
C TRP A 451 -3.11 -17.01 29.30
N CYS A 452 -2.65 -18.25 29.49
CA CYS A 452 -3.28 -19.23 30.38
C CYS A 452 -2.20 -19.94 31.20
N VAL A 453 -2.44 -20.10 32.50
CA VAL A 453 -1.55 -20.78 33.44
C VAL A 453 -2.34 -21.79 34.26
N VAL A 454 -1.70 -22.87 34.68
CA VAL A 454 -2.32 -23.88 35.55
C VAL A 454 -1.87 -23.65 36.98
N ILE A 455 -2.83 -23.61 37.90
CA ILE A 455 -2.59 -23.60 39.34
C ILE A 455 -3.22 -24.84 39.98
N THR A 456 -2.69 -25.26 41.13
CA THR A 456 -3.33 -26.28 41.97
C THR A 456 -4.19 -25.59 43.00
N VAL A 457 -5.44 -26.02 43.18
CA VAL A 457 -6.34 -25.48 44.21
C VAL A 457 -5.67 -25.71 45.57
N PRO A 458 -5.27 -24.65 46.29
CA PRO A 458 -4.58 -24.80 47.57
C PRO A 458 -5.55 -25.29 48.65
N ASN A 459 -5.01 -25.61 49.82
CA ASN A 459 -5.85 -25.95 50.96
C ASN A 459 -6.71 -24.73 51.33
N ALA A 460 -8.02 -24.86 51.15
CA ALA A 460 -8.97 -23.76 51.27
C ALA A 460 -10.29 -24.27 51.85
N THR A 461 -11.01 -23.38 52.52
CA THR A 461 -12.32 -23.67 53.09
C THR A 461 -13.38 -23.95 52.02
N TYR A 462 -14.51 -24.52 52.40
CA TYR A 462 -15.67 -24.64 51.53
C TYR A 462 -16.25 -23.27 51.12
N GLY A 463 -16.63 -23.11 49.84
CA GLY A 463 -17.41 -21.96 49.36
C GLY A 463 -16.77 -21.20 48.19
N SER A 464 -17.25 -19.98 47.92
CA SER A 464 -16.70 -19.11 46.87
C SER A 464 -15.44 -18.39 47.34
N HIS A 465 -14.39 -18.43 46.51
CA HIS A 465 -13.08 -17.86 46.76
C HIS A 465 -12.64 -17.00 45.57
N TYR A 466 -12.03 -15.85 45.85
CA TYR A 466 -11.45 -15.02 44.80
C TYR A 466 -10.10 -15.56 44.33
N VAL A 467 -9.92 -15.56 43.01
CA VAL A 467 -8.62 -15.68 42.34
C VAL A 467 -8.27 -14.31 41.78
N LEU A 468 -7.08 -13.80 42.11
CA LEU A 468 -6.63 -12.46 41.74
C LEU A 468 -5.37 -12.54 40.88
N ALA A 469 -5.28 -11.67 39.88
CA ALA A 469 -4.02 -11.29 39.25
C ALA A 469 -3.58 -9.93 39.82
N THR A 470 -2.34 -9.83 40.28
CA THR A 470 -1.81 -8.60 40.89
C THR A 470 -0.45 -8.25 40.30
N GLU A 471 -0.04 -7.00 40.46
CA GLU A 471 1.34 -6.58 40.20
C GLU A 471 2.34 -7.39 41.05
N ASP A 472 3.60 -7.42 40.62
CA ASP A 472 4.66 -8.06 41.39
C ASP A 472 5.12 -7.23 42.57
N ASP A 473 5.13 -7.84 43.75
CA ASP A 473 5.78 -7.32 44.93
C ASP A 473 6.79 -8.37 45.42
N PRO A 474 8.09 -8.16 45.16
CA PRO A 474 9.15 -9.10 45.57
C PRO A 474 9.23 -9.32 47.08
N LEU A 475 8.66 -8.41 47.88
CA LEU A 475 8.66 -8.48 49.35
C LEU A 475 7.41 -9.19 49.90
N ALA A 476 6.42 -9.50 49.06
CA ALA A 476 5.19 -10.13 49.51
C ALA A 476 5.44 -11.59 49.99
N PRO A 477 4.98 -11.95 51.19
CA PRO A 477 5.08 -13.32 51.71
C PRO A 477 4.16 -14.30 50.95
N GLN A 478 4.37 -15.61 51.09
CA GLN A 478 3.55 -16.64 50.43
C GLN A 478 2.07 -16.61 50.87
N TYR A 479 1.81 -16.12 52.07
CA TYR A 479 0.47 -15.91 52.63
C TYR A 479 0.31 -14.46 53.07
N THR A 480 -0.79 -13.81 52.66
CA THR A 480 -1.09 -12.42 53.04
C THR A 480 -2.60 -12.21 53.16
N THR A 481 -3.02 -11.27 54.00
CA THR A 481 -4.41 -10.78 54.05
C THR A 481 -4.64 -9.56 53.15
N THR A 482 -3.56 -9.00 52.60
CA THR A 482 -3.59 -7.81 51.72
C THR A 482 -2.71 -8.06 50.49
N PRO A 483 -3.24 -8.70 49.44
CA PRO A 483 -2.54 -8.82 48.17
C PRO A 483 -2.18 -7.44 47.62
N PRO A 484 -1.01 -7.28 46.96
CA PRO A 484 -0.61 -6.02 46.34
C PRO A 484 -1.52 -5.68 45.15
N ASN A 485 -1.55 -4.41 44.75
CA ASN A 485 -2.31 -3.80 43.63
C ASN A 485 -2.97 -4.80 42.67
N GLU A 486 -4.29 -4.93 42.80
CA GLU A 486 -5.09 -5.83 41.98
C GLU A 486 -5.22 -5.32 40.55
N ILE A 487 -4.93 -6.21 39.60
CA ILE A 487 -5.11 -5.99 38.16
C ILE A 487 -6.48 -6.52 37.71
N ALA A 488 -6.82 -7.74 38.11
CA ALA A 488 -8.07 -8.41 37.75
C ALA A 488 -8.44 -9.50 38.76
N ARG A 489 -9.74 -9.86 38.82
CA ARG A 489 -10.25 -10.94 39.68
C ARG A 489 -11.31 -11.82 39.02
N THR A 490 -11.43 -13.04 39.52
CA THR A 490 -12.51 -13.99 39.21
C THR A 490 -12.85 -14.84 40.44
N GLU A 491 -13.89 -15.67 40.37
CA GLU A 491 -14.37 -16.51 41.47
C GLU A 491 -14.19 -18.01 41.16
N PHE A 492 -13.85 -18.79 42.19
CA PHE A 492 -13.76 -20.25 42.15
C PHE A 492 -14.48 -20.86 43.36
N PHE A 493 -15.26 -21.91 43.15
CA PHE A 493 -15.99 -22.59 44.22
C PHE A 493 -15.29 -23.87 44.69
N VAL A 494 -14.86 -23.90 45.95
CA VAL A 494 -14.19 -25.05 46.59
C VAL A 494 -15.21 -26.01 47.18
N LYS A 495 -15.12 -27.29 46.78
CA LYS A 495 -15.96 -28.40 47.25
C LYS A 495 -15.28 -29.23 48.33
N SER A 496 -16.09 -29.78 49.24
CA SER A 496 -15.64 -30.73 50.26
C SER A 496 -15.33 -32.12 49.68
N LYS A 497 -14.21 -32.72 50.09
CA LYS A 497 -13.79 -34.07 49.68
C LYS A 497 -13.35 -34.87 50.90
N LEU A 498 -13.81 -36.12 50.99
CA LEU A 498 -13.42 -37.07 52.02
C LEU A 498 -12.70 -38.26 51.38
N VAL A 499 -11.52 -38.60 51.91
CA VAL A 499 -10.69 -39.70 51.43
C VAL A 499 -10.26 -40.58 52.60
N VAL A 500 -10.13 -41.88 52.35
CA VAL A 500 -9.60 -42.86 53.30
C VAL A 500 -8.34 -43.53 52.77
N GLU A 501 -7.29 -43.57 53.58
CA GLU A 501 -5.99 -44.12 53.22
C GLU A 501 -5.44 -45.08 54.29
N PRO A 502 -5.12 -46.35 53.95
CA PRO A 502 -5.28 -46.95 52.63
C PRO A 502 -6.75 -47.32 52.32
N ALA A 503 -7.14 -47.30 51.04
CA ALA A 503 -8.48 -47.70 50.60
C ALA A 503 -8.74 -49.23 50.77
N LYS A 504 -7.70 -50.01 51.10
CA LYS A 504 -7.77 -51.44 51.39
C LYS A 504 -6.90 -51.77 52.60
N VAL A 505 -7.46 -52.48 53.57
CA VAL A 505 -6.82 -52.75 54.88
C VAL A 505 -7.14 -54.18 55.35
N SER A 506 -6.30 -54.75 56.22
CA SER A 506 -6.57 -56.04 56.85
C SER A 506 -7.23 -55.87 58.22
N CYS A 507 -8.05 -56.83 58.67
CA CYS A 507 -8.65 -56.80 60.01
C CYS A 507 -7.63 -57.23 61.09
N ASN A 508 -6.47 -56.58 61.14
CA ASN A 508 -5.34 -56.90 62.02
C ASN A 508 -4.97 -55.74 62.96
N GLY A 509 -5.78 -54.69 63.02
CA GLY A 509 -5.50 -53.47 63.80
C GLY A 509 -4.65 -52.41 63.08
N GLU A 510 -4.45 -52.52 61.76
CA GLU A 510 -3.88 -51.45 60.95
C GLU A 510 -4.67 -50.14 61.05
N MET A 511 -3.97 -49.00 60.94
CA MET A 511 -4.57 -47.67 61.07
C MET A 511 -5.11 -47.18 59.72
N LEU A 512 -6.40 -46.88 59.68
CA LEU A 512 -7.07 -46.16 58.60
C LEU A 512 -6.94 -44.65 58.85
N LYS A 513 -6.40 -43.90 57.88
CA LYS A 513 -6.42 -42.43 57.90
C LYS A 513 -7.66 -41.92 57.19
N ILE A 514 -8.37 -41.00 57.83
CA ILE A 514 -9.51 -40.29 57.25
C ILE A 514 -9.05 -38.86 57.03
N ILE A 515 -9.12 -38.38 55.79
CA ILE A 515 -8.63 -37.07 55.37
C ILE A 515 -9.80 -36.32 54.72
N GLY A 516 -10.18 -35.20 55.31
CA GLY A 516 -11.15 -34.28 54.73
C GLY A 516 -10.49 -32.99 54.30
N THR A 517 -10.82 -32.49 53.11
CA THR A 517 -10.34 -31.21 52.56
C THR A 517 -11.51 -30.41 52.00
N GLY A 518 -11.41 -29.08 51.98
CA GLY A 518 -12.44 -28.24 51.38
C GLY A 518 -13.71 -28.13 52.23
N PHE A 519 -13.63 -28.38 53.54
CA PHE A 519 -14.74 -28.22 54.47
C PHE A 519 -14.83 -26.78 55.02
N PRO A 520 -15.97 -26.34 55.57
CA PRO A 520 -16.02 -25.15 56.42
C PRO A 520 -14.91 -25.18 57.49
N GLY A 521 -14.25 -24.04 57.72
CA GLY A 521 -13.18 -23.95 58.72
C GLY A 521 -13.71 -23.89 60.17
N HIS A 522 -12.92 -24.35 61.14
CA HIS A 522 -13.29 -24.41 62.57
C HIS A 522 -14.59 -25.17 62.87
N HIS A 523 -14.93 -26.15 62.04
CA HIS A 523 -16.19 -26.86 62.12
C HIS A 523 -16.00 -28.26 62.70
N ASP A 524 -16.87 -28.66 63.61
CA ASP A 524 -16.84 -29.97 64.25
C ASP A 524 -17.67 -30.98 63.43
N TYR A 525 -17.13 -32.19 63.24
CA TYR A 525 -17.73 -33.29 62.48
C TYR A 525 -17.68 -34.62 63.24
N ASP A 526 -18.79 -35.33 63.26
CA ASP A 526 -18.87 -36.71 63.77
C ASP A 526 -18.47 -37.70 62.68
N ILE A 527 -17.43 -38.48 62.96
CA ILE A 527 -16.98 -39.60 62.11
C ILE A 527 -17.79 -40.84 62.49
N ILE A 528 -18.51 -41.38 61.51
CA ILE A 528 -19.30 -42.60 61.63
C ILE A 528 -18.74 -43.65 60.67
N ILE A 529 -18.47 -44.85 61.17
CA ILE A 529 -18.04 -46.00 60.38
C ILE A 529 -19.11 -47.09 60.48
N ASP A 530 -19.69 -47.49 59.34
CA ASP A 530 -20.79 -48.47 59.25
C ASP A 530 -21.89 -48.25 60.29
N MET A 531 -22.42 -47.02 60.32
CA MET A 531 -23.48 -46.59 61.24
C MET A 531 -23.09 -46.59 62.73
N SER A 532 -21.81 -46.81 63.05
CA SER A 532 -21.28 -46.74 64.41
C SER A 532 -20.48 -45.45 64.60
N TYR A 533 -20.85 -44.68 65.61
CA TYR A 533 -20.11 -43.48 66.01
C TYR A 533 -18.68 -43.87 66.42
N PHE A 534 -17.69 -43.15 65.89
CA PHE A 534 -16.29 -43.42 66.16
C PHE A 534 -15.61 -42.27 66.90
N TYR A 535 -15.60 -41.07 66.32
CA TYR A 535 -14.75 -39.97 66.78
C TYR A 535 -15.27 -38.60 66.33
N LEU A 536 -15.05 -37.57 67.15
CA LEU A 536 -15.29 -36.17 66.78
C LEU A 536 -14.00 -35.57 66.19
N ALA A 537 -14.05 -35.10 64.95
CA ALA A 537 -12.94 -34.40 64.28
C ALA A 537 -13.32 -32.95 63.98
N ARG A 538 -12.36 -32.03 64.13
CA ARG A 538 -12.55 -30.61 63.83
C ARG A 538 -11.68 -30.21 62.64
N SER A 539 -12.25 -29.45 61.70
CA SER A 539 -11.48 -28.83 60.61
C SER A 539 -10.67 -27.63 61.09
N ASP A 540 -9.50 -27.44 60.50
CA ASP A 540 -8.67 -26.26 60.73
C ASP A 540 -9.22 -25.00 60.01
N ASP A 541 -8.49 -23.88 60.13
CA ASP A 541 -8.84 -22.59 59.51
C ASP A 541 -8.91 -22.62 57.97
N TYR A 542 -8.44 -23.70 57.35
CA TYR A 542 -8.35 -23.91 55.90
C TYR A 542 -9.21 -25.09 55.43
N GLY A 543 -10.11 -25.61 56.28
CA GLY A 543 -11.05 -26.65 55.89
C GLY A 543 -10.45 -28.05 55.79
N PHE A 544 -9.28 -28.28 56.38
CA PHE A 544 -8.64 -29.58 56.46
C PHE A 544 -8.92 -30.26 57.80
N LEU A 545 -9.28 -31.53 57.75
CA LEU A 545 -9.42 -32.38 58.94
C LEU A 545 -8.71 -33.71 58.72
N HIS A 546 -8.20 -34.27 59.81
CA HIS A 546 -7.56 -35.58 59.80
C HIS A 546 -7.96 -36.43 61.01
N ALA A 547 -8.13 -37.73 60.80
CA ALA A 547 -8.33 -38.69 61.88
C ALA A 547 -7.64 -40.01 61.57
N LYS A 548 -7.32 -40.78 62.62
CA LYS A 548 -6.73 -42.11 62.48
C LYS A 548 -7.52 -43.12 63.31
N VAL A 549 -7.90 -44.22 62.68
CA VAL A 549 -8.81 -45.23 63.27
C VAL A 549 -8.16 -46.61 63.17
N PRO A 550 -7.97 -47.35 64.28
CA PRO A 550 -7.53 -48.75 64.20
C PRO A 550 -8.66 -49.63 63.66
N VAL A 551 -8.36 -50.47 62.67
CA VAL A 551 -9.32 -51.43 62.11
C VAL A 551 -9.32 -52.70 62.96
N THR A 552 -9.99 -52.61 64.11
CA THR A 552 -10.18 -53.71 65.07
C THR A 552 -11.66 -54.00 65.26
N GLY A 553 -12.11 -55.23 64.97
CA GLY A 553 -13.49 -55.66 65.26
C GLY A 553 -14.49 -55.58 64.10
N CYS A 554 -14.12 -55.06 62.92
CA CYS A 554 -14.89 -55.18 61.69
C CYS A 554 -14.51 -56.49 60.97
N CYS A 555 -15.02 -57.62 61.46
CA CYS A 555 -14.55 -58.96 61.04
C CYS A 555 -15.28 -59.56 59.82
N CYS A 556 -16.12 -58.79 59.13
CA CYS A 556 -16.68 -59.19 57.84
C CYS A 556 -15.81 -58.58 56.73
N GLY A 557 -15.08 -59.41 55.97
CA GLY A 557 -14.42 -58.92 54.76
C GLY A 557 -15.45 -58.33 53.79
N GLY A 558 -15.16 -57.16 53.22
CA GLY A 558 -16.09 -56.43 52.37
C GLY A 558 -15.88 -54.92 52.34
N VAL A 559 -16.79 -54.21 51.66
CA VAL A 559 -16.78 -52.74 51.55
C VAL A 559 -17.41 -52.13 52.80
N HIS A 560 -16.71 -51.18 53.41
CA HIS A 560 -17.11 -50.41 54.57
C HIS A 560 -17.21 -48.93 54.21
N SER A 561 -18.02 -48.19 54.96
CA SER A 561 -18.28 -46.77 54.74
C SER A 561 -17.75 -45.91 55.89
N VAL A 562 -17.16 -44.76 55.56
CA VAL A 562 -16.84 -43.68 56.50
C VAL A 562 -17.66 -42.47 56.09
N ALA A 563 -18.49 -41.99 56.98
CA ALA A 563 -19.34 -40.82 56.76
C ALA A 563 -19.01 -39.72 57.79
N LEU A 564 -18.97 -38.47 57.31
CA LEU A 564 -18.87 -37.29 58.16
C LEU A 564 -20.25 -36.66 58.30
N TYR A 565 -20.70 -36.45 59.53
CA TYR A 565 -21.90 -35.68 59.85
C TYR A 565 -21.50 -34.37 60.49
N ASP A 566 -22.18 -33.29 60.14
CA ASP A 566 -22.07 -32.03 60.88
C ASP A 566 -22.64 -32.24 62.28
N SER A 567 -21.81 -32.06 63.32
CA SER A 567 -22.21 -32.25 64.73
C SER A 567 -23.30 -31.29 65.20
N SER A 568 -23.53 -30.22 64.46
CA SER A 568 -24.57 -29.21 64.69
C SER A 568 -25.69 -29.22 63.65
N GLY A 569 -25.58 -30.08 62.63
CA GLY A 569 -26.42 -30.09 61.44
C GLY A 569 -27.50 -31.19 61.41
N PRO A 570 -28.25 -31.30 60.30
CA PRO A 570 -29.22 -32.37 60.11
C PRO A 570 -28.53 -33.75 60.05
N ALA A 571 -29.27 -34.82 60.34
CA ALA A 571 -28.78 -36.20 60.34
C ALA A 571 -28.54 -36.77 58.91
N VAL A 572 -27.83 -36.02 58.07
CA VAL A 572 -27.43 -36.36 56.70
C VAL A 572 -25.91 -36.20 56.60
N PRO A 573 -25.18 -37.14 55.98
CA PRO A 573 -23.73 -37.02 55.89
C PRO A 573 -23.33 -35.90 54.93
N VAL A 574 -22.35 -35.08 55.35
CA VAL A 574 -21.75 -33.98 54.57
C VAL A 574 -20.75 -34.54 53.54
N ALA A 575 -20.12 -35.67 53.83
CA ALA A 575 -19.27 -36.41 52.90
C ALA A 575 -19.19 -37.89 53.29
N VAL A 576 -18.99 -38.76 52.30
CA VAL A 576 -18.85 -40.21 52.48
C VAL A 576 -17.67 -40.73 51.65
N ALA A 577 -16.90 -41.64 52.23
CA ALA A 577 -15.83 -42.37 51.57
C ALA A 577 -15.95 -43.87 51.87
N TYR A 578 -15.34 -44.71 51.02
CA TYR A 578 -15.41 -46.17 51.14
C TYR A 578 -14.01 -46.78 51.22
N PHE A 579 -13.88 -47.87 51.98
CA PHE A 579 -12.67 -48.69 52.05
C PHE A 579 -13.03 -50.18 52.10
N ASN A 580 -12.08 -51.04 51.77
CA ASN A 580 -12.31 -52.49 51.70
C ASN A 580 -11.47 -53.22 52.77
N VAL A 581 -12.11 -54.10 53.55
CA VAL A 581 -11.43 -54.95 54.54
C VAL A 581 -11.25 -56.35 53.95
N THR A 582 -10.01 -56.86 53.99
CA THR A 582 -9.73 -58.24 53.55
C THR A 582 -10.00 -59.27 54.66
N GLY A 583 -10.69 -60.37 54.31
CA GLY A 583 -10.94 -61.50 55.21
C GLY A 583 -9.72 -62.40 55.44
N PRO A 584 -9.80 -63.40 56.33
CA PRO A 584 -8.67 -64.27 56.68
C PRO A 584 -8.20 -65.13 55.49
N THR A 585 -6.91 -65.48 55.48
CA THR A 585 -6.23 -66.15 54.36
C THR A 585 -6.34 -67.68 54.43
N LEU A 586 -6.04 -68.37 53.32
CA LEU A 586 -5.98 -69.85 53.26
C LEU A 586 -5.00 -70.45 54.30
N GLN A 587 -3.95 -69.70 54.65
CA GLN A 587 -2.99 -70.08 55.69
C GLN A 587 -3.63 -70.11 57.09
N ASP A 588 -4.59 -69.23 57.36
CA ASP A 588 -5.35 -69.20 58.62
C ASP A 588 -6.33 -70.38 58.73
N VAL A 589 -6.77 -70.92 57.59
CA VAL A 589 -7.60 -72.14 57.50
C VAL A 589 -6.74 -73.40 57.66
N MET A 590 -5.56 -73.44 57.04
CA MET A 590 -4.59 -74.55 57.14
C MET A 590 -4.15 -74.79 58.59
N ASN A 591 -3.88 -73.73 59.36
CA ASN A 591 -3.50 -73.83 60.77
C ASN A 591 -4.61 -74.43 61.68
N ARG A 592 -5.88 -74.43 61.24
CA ARG A 592 -7.00 -75.07 61.96
C ARG A 592 -7.16 -76.55 61.61
N LEU A 593 -6.70 -76.98 60.42
CA LEU A 593 -6.77 -78.37 59.96
C LEU A 593 -5.71 -79.28 60.61
N ASP A 594 -4.54 -78.75 60.98
CA ASP A 594 -3.45 -79.51 61.64
C ASP A 594 -3.83 -80.10 63.03
N SER A 595 -5.02 -79.76 63.55
CA SER A 595 -5.52 -80.21 64.85
C SER A 595 -6.27 -81.57 64.83
N ILE A 596 -6.42 -82.21 63.66
CA ILE A 596 -7.14 -83.49 63.52
C ILE A 596 -6.16 -84.68 63.38
N ASN A 597 -5.76 -85.28 64.51
CA ASN A 597 -4.94 -86.51 64.53
C ASN A 597 -5.83 -87.76 64.33
N GLY A 598 -5.73 -88.42 63.17
CA GLY A 598 -6.33 -89.73 62.88
C GLY A 598 -5.27 -90.84 62.83
N SER A 599 -5.60 -92.04 63.32
CA SER A 599 -4.68 -93.19 63.34
C SER A 599 -5.25 -94.34 62.52
N LEU A 600 -4.40 -94.98 61.71
CA LEU A 600 -4.76 -96.13 60.88
C LEU A 600 -4.98 -97.36 61.79
N VAL A 601 -6.21 -97.88 61.80
CA VAL A 601 -6.58 -98.97 62.72
C VAL A 601 -6.35 -100.33 62.09
N SER A 602 -6.75 -100.52 60.83
CA SER A 602 -6.48 -101.78 60.12
C SER A 602 -6.63 -101.62 58.61
N ILE A 603 -6.09 -102.59 57.87
CA ILE A 603 -6.37 -102.79 56.45
C ILE A 603 -6.87 -104.23 56.30
N GLN A 604 -8.04 -104.43 55.71
CA GLN A 604 -8.60 -105.76 55.42
C GLN A 604 -9.04 -105.82 53.97
N GLY A 605 -8.30 -106.58 53.16
CA GLY A 605 -8.41 -106.52 51.71
C GLY A 605 -8.01 -105.15 51.19
N ASP A 606 -8.81 -104.60 50.27
CA ASP A 606 -8.54 -103.30 49.62
C ASP A 606 -9.12 -102.09 50.38
N ILE A 607 -9.50 -102.27 51.67
CA ILE A 607 -10.12 -101.22 52.49
C ILE A 607 -9.25 -100.92 53.71
N ALA A 608 -8.77 -99.68 53.80
CA ALA A 608 -8.12 -99.12 54.98
C ALA A 608 -9.16 -98.45 55.90
N VAL A 609 -9.20 -98.86 57.17
CA VAL A 609 -10.08 -98.28 58.19
C VAL A 609 -9.25 -97.31 59.04
N ILE A 610 -9.52 -96.02 58.86
CA ILE A 610 -8.91 -94.95 59.64
C ILE A 610 -9.95 -94.45 60.63
N GLN A 611 -9.65 -94.53 61.92
CA GLN A 611 -10.54 -94.04 62.94
C GLN A 611 -10.22 -92.59 63.25
N THR A 612 -11.23 -91.74 63.10
CA THR A 612 -11.21 -90.35 63.56
C THR A 612 -12.22 -90.19 64.68
N GLN A 613 -12.12 -89.08 65.44
CA GLN A 613 -13.05 -88.80 66.54
C GLN A 613 -14.51 -88.54 66.08
N LEU A 614 -14.80 -88.59 64.77
CA LEU A 614 -16.12 -88.32 64.18
C LEU A 614 -16.77 -89.54 63.50
N GLY A 615 -16.18 -90.75 63.62
CA GLY A 615 -16.77 -92.01 63.13
C GLY A 615 -16.10 -92.63 61.90
N ASP A 616 -16.59 -93.80 61.48
CA ASP A 616 -16.04 -94.59 60.36
C ASP A 616 -16.38 -93.96 59.00
N VAL A 617 -15.37 -93.61 58.20
CA VAL A 617 -15.54 -93.23 56.79
C VAL A 617 -15.10 -94.40 55.91
N ARG A 618 -16.02 -94.93 55.08
CA ARG A 618 -15.78 -95.99 54.10
C ARG A 618 -15.85 -95.38 52.70
N VAL A 619 -14.82 -95.53 51.88
CA VAL A 619 -14.83 -95.06 50.47
C VAL A 619 -14.48 -96.23 49.57
N GLY A 620 -15.33 -96.52 48.58
CA GLY A 620 -15.16 -97.62 47.64
C GLY A 620 -14.44 -97.19 46.37
N ILE A 621 -13.88 -98.15 45.63
CA ILE A 621 -13.19 -97.90 44.35
C ILE A 621 -14.15 -97.32 43.28
N ASP A 622 -15.45 -97.54 43.44
CA ASP A 622 -16.50 -96.96 42.59
C ASP A 622 -16.63 -95.44 42.79
N ASP A 623 -16.32 -94.92 43.99
CA ASP A 623 -16.32 -93.48 44.26
C ASP A 623 -15.14 -92.79 43.54
N LEU A 624 -13.99 -93.47 43.44
CA LEU A 624 -12.84 -93.02 42.62
C LEU A 624 -13.17 -93.03 41.12
N LYS A 625 -13.95 -94.00 40.65
CA LYS A 625 -14.41 -94.06 39.26
C LYS A 625 -15.44 -92.96 38.95
N ALA A 626 -16.31 -92.64 39.90
CA ALA A 626 -17.23 -91.51 39.82
C ALA A 626 -16.47 -90.17 39.80
N MET A 627 -15.42 -90.01 40.63
CA MET A 627 -14.56 -88.82 40.60
C MET A 627 -13.82 -88.65 39.27
N ILE A 628 -13.25 -89.72 38.71
CA ILE A 628 -12.56 -89.65 37.39
C ILE A 628 -13.55 -89.31 36.26
N THR A 629 -14.77 -89.86 36.31
CA THR A 629 -15.82 -89.56 35.31
C THR A 629 -16.28 -88.10 35.44
N SER A 630 -16.51 -87.62 36.66
CA SER A 630 -16.85 -86.22 36.94
C SER A 630 -15.75 -85.25 36.51
N MET A 631 -14.47 -85.61 36.71
CA MET A 631 -13.34 -84.79 36.24
C MET A 631 -13.24 -84.79 34.71
N GLY A 632 -13.56 -85.91 34.05
CA GLY A 632 -13.63 -85.99 32.59
C GLY A 632 -14.71 -85.08 32.00
N ASP A 633 -15.90 -85.09 32.61
CA ASP A 633 -17.03 -84.24 32.21
C ASP A 633 -16.74 -82.75 32.47
N GLU A 634 -16.11 -82.42 33.59
CA GLU A 634 -15.71 -81.04 33.92
C GLU A 634 -14.63 -80.50 32.96
N VAL A 635 -13.67 -81.35 32.55
CA VAL A 635 -12.64 -80.99 31.57
C VAL A 635 -13.25 -80.82 30.17
N LEU A 636 -14.21 -81.66 29.78
CA LEU A 636 -14.95 -81.51 28.52
C LEU A 636 -15.80 -80.24 28.49
N LEU A 637 -16.50 -79.91 29.58
CA LEU A 637 -17.25 -78.66 29.72
C LEU A 637 -16.33 -77.44 29.68
N LYS A 638 -15.16 -77.48 30.33
CA LYS A 638 -14.15 -76.41 30.24
C LYS A 638 -13.55 -76.28 28.84
N LEU A 639 -13.37 -77.38 28.13
CA LEU A 639 -12.92 -77.37 26.73
C LEU A 639 -13.99 -76.79 25.79
N ASP A 640 -15.27 -77.12 25.99
CA ASP A 640 -16.39 -76.54 25.23
C ASP A 640 -16.62 -75.07 25.57
N ASP A 641 -16.46 -74.66 26.84
CA ASP A 641 -16.47 -73.25 27.25
C ASP A 641 -15.29 -72.49 26.64
N MET A 642 -14.09 -73.08 26.62
CA MET A 642 -12.91 -72.49 25.98
C MET A 642 -13.08 -72.38 24.46
N ASN A 643 -13.65 -73.41 23.81
CA ASN A 643 -13.89 -73.43 22.36
C ASN A 643 -15.02 -72.45 21.95
N SER A 644 -16.04 -72.31 22.79
CA SER A 644 -17.12 -71.31 22.64
C SER A 644 -16.63 -69.88 22.92
N SER A 645 -15.71 -69.72 23.87
CA SER A 645 -15.03 -68.44 24.17
C SER A 645 -14.05 -68.01 23.07
N LEU A 646 -13.51 -68.95 22.29
CA LEU A 646 -12.68 -68.65 21.11
C LEU A 646 -13.53 -68.27 19.87
N ALA A 647 -14.75 -68.78 19.75
CA ALA A 647 -15.62 -68.54 18.60
C ALA A 647 -16.39 -67.20 18.65
N ASN A 648 -16.60 -66.64 19.84
CA ASN A 648 -17.25 -65.34 20.04
C ASN A 648 -16.36 -64.45 20.92
N LEU A 649 -15.31 -63.84 20.34
CA LEU A 649 -14.51 -62.84 21.04
C LEU A 649 -15.29 -61.52 21.20
N VAL A 650 -16.29 -61.55 22.07
CA VAL A 650 -16.89 -60.38 22.69
C VAL A 650 -16.22 -60.27 24.05
N ILE A 651 -15.26 -59.35 24.19
CA ILE A 651 -14.67 -59.09 25.50
C ILE A 651 -15.76 -58.43 26.33
N THR A 652 -16.30 -59.15 27.31
CA THR A 652 -17.21 -58.63 28.32
C THR A 652 -16.51 -58.59 29.67
N LYS A 653 -16.61 -57.48 30.40
CA LYS A 653 -16.16 -57.37 31.79
C LYS A 653 -17.35 -56.89 32.60
N ASN A 654 -17.74 -57.65 33.62
CA ASN A 654 -18.90 -57.39 34.48
C ASN A 654 -20.28 -57.39 33.76
N GLY A 655 -20.45 -58.27 32.76
CA GLY A 655 -21.75 -58.45 32.09
C GLY A 655 -22.07 -57.43 31.01
N GLU A 656 -21.15 -56.53 30.67
CA GLU A 656 -21.31 -55.51 29.63
C GLU A 656 -20.26 -55.68 28.52
N VAL A 657 -20.70 -55.54 27.26
CA VAL A 657 -19.87 -55.72 26.06
C VAL A 657 -18.86 -54.59 25.96
N VAL A 658 -17.57 -54.90 26.14
CA VAL A 658 -16.49 -53.89 26.12
C VAL A 658 -15.72 -53.87 24.79
N ALA A 659 -15.80 -54.94 23.99
CA ALA A 659 -15.37 -54.92 22.59
C ALA A 659 -16.05 -56.02 21.78
N THR A 660 -16.86 -55.61 20.80
CA THR A 660 -17.16 -56.40 19.60
C THR A 660 -16.09 -56.02 18.57
N ILE A 661 -15.35 -56.96 17.99
CA ILE A 661 -14.53 -56.65 16.79
C ILE A 661 -15.49 -56.48 15.60
N THR A 662 -16.20 -55.36 15.62
CA THR A 662 -16.83 -54.72 14.48
C THR A 662 -16.43 -53.26 14.59
N ALA A 663 -15.13 -52.96 14.40
CA ALA A 663 -14.70 -51.58 14.35
C ALA A 663 -15.41 -50.93 13.15
N GLN A 664 -16.43 -50.12 13.41
CA GLN A 664 -16.88 -49.14 12.43
C GLN A 664 -15.65 -48.29 12.12
N ILE A 665 -15.29 -48.17 10.85
CA ILE A 665 -14.09 -47.46 10.36
C ILE A 665 -13.97 -46.05 10.97
N ASP A 666 -15.10 -45.43 11.33
CA ASP A 666 -15.21 -44.09 11.89
C ASP A 666 -14.57 -43.96 13.31
N GLU A 667 -14.50 -45.05 14.09
CA GLU A 667 -13.93 -45.03 15.45
C GLU A 667 -12.42 -45.33 15.50
N LEU A 668 -11.82 -45.78 14.39
CA LEU A 668 -10.41 -46.17 14.35
C LEU A 668 -9.45 -44.97 14.32
N ARG A 669 -9.97 -43.77 14.02
CA ARG A 669 -9.23 -42.50 13.82
C ARG A 669 -7.83 -42.74 13.21
N PRO A 670 -7.75 -43.39 12.03
CA PRO A 670 -6.49 -43.83 11.47
C PRO A 670 -5.59 -42.62 11.17
N ILE A 671 -4.34 -42.70 11.62
CA ILE A 671 -3.29 -41.72 11.32
C ILE A 671 -2.23 -42.40 10.45
N ILE A 672 -2.02 -41.91 9.24
CA ILE A 672 -0.90 -42.36 8.41
C ILE A 672 0.39 -41.75 8.99
N ARG A 673 1.28 -42.60 9.50
CA ARG A 673 2.56 -42.17 10.09
C ARG A 673 3.69 -42.08 9.08
N ASP A 674 3.76 -43.03 8.17
CA ASP A 674 4.85 -43.14 7.18
C ASP A 674 4.36 -43.91 5.93
N ILE A 675 4.98 -43.66 4.77
CA ILE A 675 4.77 -44.44 3.54
C ILE A 675 6.14 -44.80 2.97
N ASN A 676 6.45 -46.10 2.94
CA ASN A 676 7.73 -46.59 2.43
C ASN A 676 7.49 -47.68 1.37
N ASN A 677 8.08 -47.49 0.18
CA ASN A 677 7.98 -48.41 -0.96
C ASN A 677 6.55 -48.85 -1.31
N GLY A 678 5.58 -47.92 -1.26
CA GLY A 678 4.18 -48.18 -1.60
C GLY A 678 3.35 -48.80 -0.47
N VAL A 679 3.93 -48.99 0.72
CA VAL A 679 3.21 -49.49 1.90
C VAL A 679 3.09 -48.37 2.93
N ALA A 680 1.85 -48.01 3.24
CA ALA A 680 1.52 -47.05 4.29
C ALA A 680 1.48 -47.73 5.66
N THR A 681 2.16 -47.13 6.63
CA THR A 681 2.11 -47.50 8.04
C THR A 681 1.07 -46.63 8.73
N ILE A 682 -0.06 -47.23 9.10
CA ILE A 682 -1.23 -46.57 9.68
C ILE A 682 -1.26 -46.88 11.17
N GLN A 683 -1.19 -45.86 12.00
CA GLN A 683 -1.46 -45.98 13.42
C GLN A 683 -2.95 -45.81 13.66
N THR A 684 -3.60 -46.83 14.19
CA THR A 684 -4.95 -46.74 14.76
C THR A 684 -4.84 -46.76 16.29
N ASN A 685 -5.96 -46.49 16.95
CA ASN A 685 -6.11 -46.72 18.39
C ASN A 685 -5.97 -48.20 18.80
N LEU A 686 -6.05 -49.15 17.86
CA LEU A 686 -5.90 -50.58 18.10
C LEU A 686 -4.49 -51.13 17.78
N GLY A 687 -3.63 -50.35 17.13
CA GLY A 687 -2.26 -50.77 16.79
C GLY A 687 -1.77 -50.22 15.46
N THR A 688 -0.63 -50.71 15.00
CA THR A 688 -0.05 -50.33 13.70
C THR A 688 -0.51 -51.32 12.63
N VAL A 689 -1.08 -50.81 11.53
CA VAL A 689 -1.53 -51.57 10.37
C VAL A 689 -0.71 -51.15 9.16
N MET A 690 -0.22 -52.12 8.37
CA MET A 690 0.45 -51.85 7.11
C MET A 690 -0.50 -52.15 5.95
N ALA A 691 -0.67 -51.21 5.04
CA ALA A 691 -1.56 -51.37 3.90
C ALA A 691 -0.97 -50.70 2.65
N ASP A 692 -1.36 -51.17 1.46
CA ASP A 692 -0.94 -50.58 0.20
C ASP A 692 -1.43 -49.12 0.12
N ALA A 693 -0.50 -48.18 -0.03
CA ALA A 693 -0.79 -46.75 -0.08
C ALA A 693 -1.75 -46.41 -1.24
N SER A 694 -1.65 -47.14 -2.35
CA SER A 694 -2.49 -46.97 -3.55
C SER A 694 -3.94 -47.36 -3.28
N ALA A 695 -4.14 -48.35 -2.41
CA ALA A 695 -5.48 -48.84 -2.03
C ALA A 695 -6.22 -47.87 -1.09
N ILE A 696 -5.48 -47.07 -0.31
CA ILE A 696 -6.01 -46.08 0.63
C ILE A 696 -6.31 -44.76 -0.08
N LEU A 697 -5.35 -44.25 -0.86
CA LEU A 697 -5.40 -42.90 -1.44
C LEU A 697 -6.29 -42.81 -2.69
N GLY A 698 -6.32 -43.85 -3.52
CA GLY A 698 -6.98 -43.80 -4.84
C GLY A 698 -6.38 -42.72 -5.77
N ASN A 699 -7.10 -42.39 -6.86
CA ASN A 699 -6.59 -41.47 -7.89
C ASN A 699 -6.80 -39.97 -7.59
N GLN A 700 -7.44 -39.62 -6.46
CA GLN A 700 -7.91 -38.24 -6.18
C GLN A 700 -7.86 -37.88 -4.68
N ALA A 701 -6.80 -38.24 -3.98
CA ALA A 701 -6.62 -37.77 -2.61
C ALA A 701 -6.33 -36.26 -2.57
N ARG A 702 -7.02 -35.50 -1.71
CA ARG A 702 -6.80 -34.04 -1.55
C ARG A 702 -6.80 -33.64 -0.08
N ILE A 703 -5.98 -32.66 0.27
CA ILE A 703 -5.99 -32.06 1.61
C ILE A 703 -7.24 -31.19 1.73
N LEU A 704 -8.02 -31.41 2.79
CA LEU A 704 -9.21 -30.62 3.12
C LEU A 704 -8.86 -29.50 4.11
N GLU A 705 -8.10 -29.83 5.16
CA GLU A 705 -7.81 -28.91 6.25
C GLU A 705 -6.51 -29.33 6.96
N LEU A 706 -5.84 -28.38 7.64
CA LEU A 706 -4.74 -28.66 8.55
C LEU A 706 -5.25 -28.54 9.98
N VAL A 707 -5.03 -29.59 10.77
CA VAL A 707 -5.51 -29.67 12.16
C VAL A 707 -4.32 -29.87 13.08
N VAL A 708 -4.23 -29.08 14.14
CA VAL A 708 -3.20 -29.22 15.17
C VAL A 708 -3.71 -30.18 16.24
N VAL A 709 -3.05 -31.32 16.39
CA VAL A 709 -3.37 -32.32 17.41
C VAL A 709 -2.11 -32.57 18.25
N ASN A 710 -2.20 -32.33 19.57
CA ASN A 710 -1.09 -32.52 20.52
C ASN A 710 0.22 -31.82 20.09
N ASN A 711 0.14 -30.53 19.73
CA ASN A 711 1.24 -29.70 19.23
C ASN A 711 1.90 -30.15 17.91
N ASN A 712 1.31 -31.11 17.19
CA ASN A 712 1.74 -31.48 15.85
C ASN A 712 0.67 -31.11 14.82
N THR A 713 1.09 -30.42 13.75
CA THR A 713 0.22 -30.14 12.60
C THR A 713 0.05 -31.40 11.75
N LEU A 714 -1.18 -31.86 11.63
CA LEU A 714 -1.60 -32.97 10.79
C LEU A 714 -2.46 -32.43 9.64
N ALA A 715 -2.46 -33.09 8.49
CA ALA A 715 -3.38 -32.78 7.40
C ALA A 715 -4.57 -33.73 7.43
N VAL A 716 -5.79 -33.20 7.36
CA VAL A 716 -6.99 -33.96 7.03
C VAL A 716 -7.02 -34.15 5.52
N ILE A 717 -6.91 -35.40 5.07
CA ILE A 717 -6.87 -35.77 3.67
C ILE A 717 -8.15 -36.52 3.34
N GLN A 718 -8.91 -36.04 2.37
CA GLN A 718 -9.95 -36.84 1.74
C GLN A 718 -9.29 -37.92 0.90
N THR A 719 -9.53 -39.18 1.24
CA THR A 719 -9.04 -40.36 0.51
C THR A 719 -10.20 -41.20 -0.03
N LYS A 720 -9.89 -42.27 -0.77
CA LYS A 720 -10.88 -43.24 -1.26
C LYS A 720 -11.61 -43.97 -0.12
N VAL A 721 -10.99 -44.08 1.04
CA VAL A 721 -11.54 -44.78 2.22
C VAL A 721 -12.14 -43.82 3.27
N GLY A 722 -12.25 -42.53 2.96
CA GLY A 722 -12.77 -41.50 3.86
C GLY A 722 -11.74 -40.42 4.21
N GLU A 723 -12.05 -39.58 5.19
CA GLU A 723 -11.11 -38.59 5.72
C GLU A 723 -10.09 -39.28 6.64
N VAL A 724 -8.81 -39.01 6.39
CA VAL A 724 -7.70 -39.61 7.14
C VAL A 724 -6.76 -38.49 7.57
N LEU A 725 -6.25 -38.55 8.81
CA LEU A 725 -5.23 -37.63 9.30
C LEU A 725 -3.84 -38.14 8.91
N ALA A 726 -3.00 -37.30 8.33
CA ALA A 726 -1.63 -37.64 7.99
C ALA A 726 -0.65 -36.68 8.67
N SER A 727 0.48 -37.21 9.14
CA SER A 727 1.57 -36.36 9.63
C SER A 727 2.15 -35.53 8.48
N ILE A 728 2.72 -34.36 8.79
CA ILE A 728 3.36 -33.51 7.77
C ILE A 728 4.48 -34.25 7.00
N ASN A 729 5.16 -35.19 7.66
CA ASN A 729 6.18 -36.04 7.02
C ASN A 729 5.54 -37.02 6.04
N ALA A 730 4.43 -37.67 6.41
CA ALA A 730 3.68 -38.54 5.50
C ALA A 730 3.03 -37.76 4.33
N VAL A 731 2.65 -36.49 4.55
CA VAL A 731 2.23 -35.56 3.48
C VAL A 731 3.40 -35.24 2.55
N ASN A 732 4.58 -34.99 3.11
CA ASN A 732 5.81 -34.76 2.36
C ASN A 732 6.18 -36.01 1.53
N ASP A 733 6.01 -37.21 2.08
CA ASP A 733 6.21 -38.48 1.38
C ASP A 733 5.12 -38.75 0.32
N LEU A 734 3.88 -38.28 0.53
CA LEU A 734 2.81 -38.24 -0.49
C LEU A 734 3.16 -37.32 -1.66
N ILE A 735 3.73 -36.14 -1.37
CA ILE A 735 4.21 -35.17 -2.35
C ILE A 735 5.39 -35.75 -3.13
N ASN A 736 6.32 -36.41 -2.43
CA ASN A 736 7.49 -37.05 -3.01
C ASN A 736 7.17 -38.34 -3.80
N SER A 737 6.03 -39.00 -3.52
CA SER A 737 5.57 -40.21 -4.23
C SER A 737 4.78 -39.97 -5.53
N LYS A 738 4.69 -38.71 -6.01
CA LYS A 738 4.10 -38.30 -7.29
C LYS A 738 2.59 -38.49 -7.43
N VAL A 739 1.80 -38.05 -6.44
CA VAL A 739 0.38 -37.74 -6.71
C VAL A 739 0.32 -36.54 -7.66
N LEU A 740 -0.34 -36.71 -8.81
CA LEU A 740 -0.28 -35.87 -10.03
C LEU A 740 -0.59 -34.38 -9.81
N VAL A 741 0.46 -33.58 -9.58
CA VAL A 741 0.55 -32.18 -10.06
C VAL A 741 1.10 -32.26 -11.49
N ASP A 742 0.58 -31.47 -12.44
CA ASP A 742 1.08 -31.37 -13.83
C ASP A 742 2.48 -30.76 -13.86
N THR A 743 3.44 -31.55 -13.40
CA THR A 743 4.86 -31.21 -13.25
C THR A 743 5.50 -30.92 -14.60
N GLY A 744 4.99 -31.50 -15.70
CA GLY A 744 5.44 -31.15 -17.05
C GLY A 744 5.11 -29.71 -17.42
N ASN A 745 3.88 -29.27 -17.16
CA ASN A 745 3.46 -27.88 -17.39
C ASN A 745 4.21 -26.91 -16.48
N ILE A 746 4.37 -27.24 -15.20
CA ILE A 746 5.16 -26.43 -14.25
C ILE A 746 6.62 -26.31 -14.70
N LEU A 747 7.26 -27.42 -15.08
CA LEU A 747 8.65 -27.40 -15.58
C LEU A 747 8.77 -26.57 -16.86
N SER A 748 7.84 -26.70 -17.81
CA SER A 748 7.86 -25.90 -19.04
C SER A 748 7.68 -24.40 -18.80
N LYS A 749 6.81 -24.02 -17.84
CA LYS A 749 6.63 -22.63 -17.42
C LYS A 749 7.86 -22.13 -16.67
N LEU A 750 8.48 -22.96 -15.84
CA LEU A 750 9.73 -22.64 -15.15
C LEU A 750 10.88 -22.42 -16.12
N ASP A 751 11.03 -23.27 -17.14
CA ASP A 751 12.02 -23.11 -18.21
C ASP A 751 11.82 -21.81 -18.99
N SER A 752 10.57 -21.47 -19.32
CA SER A 752 10.23 -20.19 -19.97
C SER A 752 10.53 -18.97 -19.09
N VAL A 753 10.25 -19.07 -17.78
CA VAL A 753 10.60 -18.03 -16.81
C VAL A 753 12.11 -17.91 -16.66
N MET A 754 12.86 -19.02 -16.63
CA MET A 754 14.32 -19.02 -16.58
C MET A 754 14.94 -18.42 -17.85
N GLY A 755 14.35 -18.67 -19.02
CA GLY A 755 14.73 -18.03 -20.28
C GLY A 755 14.53 -16.51 -20.22
N SER A 756 13.33 -16.07 -19.85
CA SER A 756 13.02 -14.64 -19.66
C SER A 756 13.97 -13.98 -18.65
N LEU A 757 14.33 -14.69 -17.56
CA LEU A 757 15.27 -14.17 -16.57
C LEU A 757 16.70 -14.02 -17.11
N ALA A 758 17.13 -14.94 -17.98
CA ALA A 758 18.42 -14.83 -18.66
C ALA A 758 18.46 -13.63 -19.61
N ASP A 759 17.38 -13.40 -20.37
CA ASP A 759 17.25 -12.25 -21.28
C ASP A 759 17.25 -10.93 -20.51
N ILE A 760 16.48 -10.84 -19.41
CA ILE A 760 16.48 -9.67 -18.52
C ILE A 760 17.88 -9.40 -17.96
N LYS A 761 18.63 -10.44 -17.59
CA LYS A 761 20.01 -10.30 -17.10
C LYS A 761 20.95 -9.79 -18.19
N SER A 762 20.77 -10.21 -19.44
CA SER A 762 21.51 -9.66 -20.59
C SER A 762 21.17 -8.20 -20.80
N MET A 763 19.87 -7.86 -20.87
CA MET A 763 19.41 -6.48 -21.01
C MET A 763 19.94 -5.57 -19.89
N SER A 764 19.95 -6.04 -18.64
CA SER A 764 20.53 -5.31 -17.51
C SER A 764 22.03 -5.06 -17.68
N THR A 765 22.75 -5.98 -18.30
CA THR A 765 24.18 -5.83 -18.61
C THR A 765 24.41 -4.81 -19.72
N ASP A 766 23.59 -4.84 -20.77
CA ASP A 766 23.65 -3.89 -21.88
C ASP A 766 23.29 -2.47 -21.42
N VAL A 767 22.26 -2.32 -20.59
CA VAL A 767 21.89 -1.04 -19.96
C VAL A 767 23.04 -0.50 -19.11
N LYS A 768 23.71 -1.34 -18.31
CA LYS A 768 24.91 -0.93 -17.55
C LYS A 768 26.05 -0.48 -18.48
N GLY A 769 26.23 -1.14 -19.61
CA GLY A 769 27.17 -0.74 -20.66
C GLY A 769 26.84 0.65 -21.19
N GLY A 770 25.60 0.87 -21.63
CA GLY A 770 25.12 2.15 -22.14
C GLY A 770 25.24 3.29 -21.12
N ILE A 771 24.94 3.03 -19.84
CA ILE A 771 25.13 4.00 -18.76
C ILE A 771 26.61 4.40 -18.61
N ASN A 772 27.53 3.44 -18.71
CA ASN A 772 28.96 3.74 -18.64
C ASN A 772 29.44 4.57 -19.82
N ASP A 773 28.95 4.30 -21.03
CA ASP A 773 29.29 5.08 -22.23
C ASP A 773 28.75 6.51 -22.14
N ILE A 774 27.53 6.68 -21.64
CA ILE A 774 26.94 8.00 -21.35
C ILE A 774 27.78 8.74 -20.30
N LYS A 775 28.17 8.07 -19.21
CA LYS A 775 29.01 8.65 -18.15
C LYS A 775 30.37 9.14 -18.68
N ASN A 776 31.00 8.35 -19.54
CA ASN A 776 32.27 8.72 -20.19
C ASN A 776 32.08 9.93 -21.12
N SER A 777 31.00 9.95 -21.89
CA SER A 777 30.67 11.07 -22.79
C SER A 777 30.40 12.37 -22.00
N LEU A 778 29.67 12.27 -20.89
CA LEU A 778 29.40 13.41 -19.99
C LEU A 778 30.69 13.96 -19.37
N SER A 779 31.60 13.08 -18.92
CA SER A 779 32.91 13.49 -18.42
C SER A 779 33.72 14.23 -19.49
N GLY A 780 33.67 13.76 -20.74
CA GLY A 780 34.32 14.43 -21.87
C GLY A 780 33.70 15.80 -22.20
N LEU A 781 32.38 15.93 -22.10
CA LEU A 781 31.68 17.21 -22.26
C LEU A 781 32.05 18.19 -21.15
N ASN A 782 32.10 17.74 -19.89
CA ASN A 782 32.48 18.59 -18.76
C ASN A 782 33.89 19.18 -18.96
N GLY A 783 34.86 18.36 -19.38
CA GLY A 783 36.21 18.86 -19.69
C GLY A 783 36.23 19.90 -20.82
N LYS A 784 35.35 19.79 -21.83
CA LYS A 784 35.22 20.82 -22.87
C LYS A 784 34.59 22.11 -22.36
N VAL A 785 33.62 22.00 -21.43
CA VAL A 785 32.99 23.16 -20.77
C VAL A 785 34.02 23.90 -19.92
N ASP A 786 34.84 23.17 -19.15
CA ASP A 786 35.93 23.74 -18.35
C ASP A 786 36.93 24.50 -19.24
N ASP A 787 37.35 23.90 -20.36
CA ASP A 787 38.22 24.54 -21.36
C ASP A 787 37.61 25.81 -21.96
N LEU A 788 36.30 25.81 -22.24
CA LEU A 788 35.59 26.97 -22.77
C LEU A 788 35.47 28.08 -21.72
N SER A 789 35.14 27.73 -20.48
CA SER A 789 35.11 28.67 -19.35
C SER A 789 36.47 29.36 -19.18
N GLY A 790 37.57 28.59 -19.19
CA GLY A 790 38.91 29.17 -19.11
C GLY A 790 39.28 30.11 -20.28
N LYS A 791 38.79 29.82 -21.50
CA LYS A 791 38.95 30.73 -22.65
C LYS A 791 38.12 32.00 -22.53
N ILE A 792 36.90 31.89 -21.98
CA ILE A 792 36.03 33.04 -21.73
C ILE A 792 36.68 33.94 -20.68
N ASP A 793 37.14 33.40 -19.56
CA ASP A 793 37.81 34.17 -18.50
C ASP A 793 39.03 34.93 -19.04
N SER A 794 39.86 34.25 -19.84
CA SER A 794 41.02 34.84 -20.50
C SER A 794 40.63 35.99 -21.44
N SER A 795 39.55 35.81 -22.20
CA SER A 795 39.04 36.81 -23.15
C SER A 795 38.45 38.02 -22.41
N THR A 796 37.67 37.78 -21.36
CA THR A 796 37.11 38.82 -20.48
C THR A 796 38.21 39.65 -19.85
N SER A 797 39.22 39.02 -19.24
CA SER A 797 40.38 39.71 -18.66
C SER A 797 41.11 40.58 -19.69
N THR A 798 41.32 40.05 -20.90
CA THR A 798 41.96 40.78 -21.99
C THR A 798 41.14 42.00 -22.41
N LEU A 799 39.82 41.84 -22.57
CA LEU A 799 38.94 42.94 -22.96
C LEU A 799 38.85 44.02 -21.88
N SER A 800 38.68 43.65 -20.61
CA SER A 800 38.70 44.59 -19.49
C SER A 800 39.97 45.43 -19.48
N SER A 801 41.15 44.80 -19.63
CA SER A 801 42.42 45.53 -19.67
C SER A 801 42.52 46.55 -20.81
N LYS A 802 41.95 46.23 -21.99
CA LYS A 802 41.92 47.13 -23.15
C LYS A 802 40.92 48.28 -22.94
N ILE A 803 39.77 48.01 -22.33
CA ILE A 803 38.76 49.01 -21.99
C ILE A 803 39.31 49.98 -20.95
N ASP A 804 39.93 49.47 -19.88
CA ASP A 804 40.54 50.28 -18.82
C ASP A 804 41.62 51.20 -19.38
N LYS A 805 42.49 50.65 -20.24
CA LYS A 805 43.52 51.45 -20.93
C LYS A 805 42.90 52.54 -21.81
N SER A 806 41.93 52.18 -22.64
CA SER A 806 41.28 53.15 -23.55
C SER A 806 40.53 54.24 -22.78
N THR A 807 39.88 53.87 -21.68
CA THR A 807 39.20 54.80 -20.78
C THR A 807 40.20 55.75 -20.13
N GLY A 808 41.31 55.24 -19.60
CA GLY A 808 42.38 56.06 -19.04
C GLY A 808 43.01 57.02 -20.05
N ASP A 809 43.28 56.55 -21.27
CA ASP A 809 43.80 57.37 -22.36
C ASP A 809 42.81 58.48 -22.77
N LEU A 810 41.51 58.18 -22.82
CA LEU A 810 40.46 59.17 -23.12
C LEU A 810 40.29 60.19 -22.01
N SER A 811 40.23 59.75 -20.74
CA SER A 811 40.16 60.65 -19.58
C SER A 811 41.34 61.62 -19.58
N SER A 812 42.56 61.11 -19.80
CA SER A 812 43.76 61.95 -19.90
C SER A 812 43.66 62.99 -21.02
N LYS A 813 43.10 62.63 -22.18
CA LYS A 813 42.86 63.60 -23.27
C LYS A 813 41.82 64.66 -22.89
N ILE A 814 40.72 64.25 -22.25
CA ILE A 814 39.67 65.16 -21.78
C ILE A 814 40.22 66.16 -20.77
N ASP A 815 40.99 65.69 -19.78
CA ASP A 815 41.61 66.54 -18.76
C ASP A 815 42.56 67.57 -19.38
N ASN A 816 43.38 67.13 -20.35
CA ASN A 816 44.27 68.02 -21.10
C ASN A 816 43.50 69.06 -21.92
N LEU A 817 42.40 68.66 -22.58
CA LEU A 817 41.53 69.61 -23.29
C LEU A 817 40.88 70.61 -22.32
N GLY A 818 40.34 70.13 -21.19
CA GLY A 818 39.70 70.96 -20.17
C GLY A 818 40.66 71.99 -19.59
N THR A 819 41.90 71.57 -19.30
CA THR A 819 43.00 72.47 -18.88
C THR A 819 43.26 73.52 -19.95
N SER A 820 43.44 73.12 -21.21
CA SER A 820 43.72 74.05 -22.32
C SER A 820 42.61 75.07 -22.55
N ILE A 821 41.33 74.66 -22.44
CA ILE A 821 40.17 75.57 -22.54
C ILE A 821 40.16 76.56 -21.38
N THR A 822 40.36 76.07 -20.16
CA THR A 822 40.40 76.90 -18.94
C THR A 822 41.50 77.96 -19.06
N ASP A 823 42.70 77.58 -19.46
CA ASP A 823 43.83 78.50 -19.67
C ASP A 823 43.49 79.60 -20.70
N LYS A 824 42.87 79.22 -21.83
CA LYS A 824 42.44 80.18 -22.86
C LYS A 824 41.37 81.14 -22.34
N LEU A 825 40.38 80.64 -21.59
CA LEU A 825 39.30 81.44 -21.04
C LEU A 825 39.84 82.43 -19.99
N SER A 826 40.70 81.96 -19.07
CA SER A 826 41.36 82.80 -18.08
C SER A 826 42.17 83.92 -18.73
N LYS A 827 42.90 83.61 -19.81
CA LYS A 827 43.61 84.63 -20.60
C LYS A 827 42.65 85.65 -21.19
N SER A 828 41.59 85.20 -21.88
CA SER A 828 40.61 86.08 -22.52
C SER A 828 39.86 86.96 -21.52
N THR A 829 39.49 86.42 -20.36
CA THR A 829 38.89 87.18 -19.25
C THR A 829 39.86 88.23 -18.73
N GLY A 830 41.13 87.87 -18.51
CA GLY A 830 42.16 88.81 -18.10
C GLY A 830 42.35 89.96 -19.09
N ASP A 831 42.38 89.66 -20.39
CA ASP A 831 42.46 90.65 -21.46
C ASP A 831 41.25 91.61 -21.45
N LEU A 832 40.03 91.08 -21.25
CA LEU A 832 38.81 91.89 -21.14
C LEU A 832 38.83 92.77 -19.88
N THR A 833 39.22 92.24 -18.73
CA THR A 833 39.37 92.99 -17.48
C THR A 833 40.37 94.14 -17.66
N ASN A 834 41.51 93.89 -18.32
CA ASN A 834 42.50 94.92 -18.63
C ASN A 834 41.91 96.03 -19.52
N LEU A 835 41.12 95.67 -20.54
CA LEU A 835 40.43 96.64 -21.40
C LEU A 835 39.44 97.51 -20.61
N VAL A 836 38.62 96.89 -19.76
CA VAL A 836 37.63 97.59 -18.91
C VAL A 836 38.33 98.56 -17.97
N ASN A 837 39.41 98.14 -17.32
CA ASN A 837 40.17 98.98 -16.40
C ASN A 837 40.85 100.16 -17.11
N MET A 838 41.30 99.98 -18.34
CA MET A 838 42.03 101.00 -19.10
C MET A 838 41.13 102.14 -19.58
N TYR A 839 39.91 101.84 -20.03
CA TYR A 839 39.02 102.83 -20.63
C TYR A 839 37.86 103.24 -19.70
N GLY A 840 37.53 102.47 -18.67
CA GLY A 840 36.37 102.71 -17.80
C GLY A 840 35.04 102.33 -18.46
N ILE A 841 34.13 101.74 -17.68
CA ILE A 841 32.84 101.21 -18.16
C ILE A 841 32.01 102.31 -18.86
N THR A 842 32.02 103.52 -18.33
CA THR A 842 31.30 104.68 -18.90
C THR A 842 31.83 105.08 -20.27
N SER A 843 33.15 105.06 -20.49
CA SER A 843 33.74 105.38 -21.79
C SER A 843 33.48 104.27 -22.82
N ILE A 844 33.54 103.00 -22.41
CA ILE A 844 33.23 101.85 -23.27
C ILE A 844 31.75 101.86 -23.67
N ILE A 845 30.85 102.10 -22.72
CA ILE A 845 29.42 102.26 -23.00
C ILE A 845 29.18 103.46 -23.90
N LEU A 846 29.89 104.57 -23.73
CA LEU A 846 29.80 105.73 -24.63
C LEU A 846 30.32 105.39 -26.04
N ILE A 847 31.38 104.60 -26.18
CA ILE A 847 31.86 104.13 -27.48
C ILE A 847 30.85 103.17 -28.12
N ILE A 848 30.26 102.25 -27.36
CA ILE A 848 29.19 101.35 -27.87
C ILE A 848 27.96 102.16 -28.25
N ILE A 849 27.53 103.11 -27.42
CA ILE A 849 26.43 104.03 -27.73
C ILE A 849 26.80 104.88 -28.94
N ALA A 850 28.05 105.31 -29.11
CA ALA A 850 28.48 106.06 -30.29
C ALA A 850 28.50 105.19 -31.55
N ILE A 851 28.88 103.92 -31.47
CA ILE A 851 28.84 102.96 -32.59
C ILE A 851 27.37 102.63 -32.91
N VAL A 852 26.54 102.34 -31.91
CA VAL A 852 25.10 102.07 -32.07
C VAL A 852 24.38 103.33 -32.57
N ALA A 853 24.76 104.52 -32.14
CA ALA A 853 24.23 105.79 -32.63
C ALA A 853 24.79 106.16 -34.01
N ALA A 854 26.01 105.77 -34.37
CA ALA A 854 26.53 105.88 -35.73
C ALA A 854 25.79 104.93 -36.67
N LEU A 855 25.50 103.70 -36.22
CA LEU A 855 24.65 102.75 -36.92
C LEU A 855 23.21 103.29 -37.04
N TYR A 856 22.61 103.80 -35.96
CA TYR A 856 21.25 104.37 -35.96
C TYR A 856 21.15 105.68 -36.76
N GLY A 857 22.19 106.51 -36.76
CA GLY A 857 22.32 107.73 -37.56
C GLY A 857 22.54 107.45 -39.05
N ALA A 858 23.20 106.34 -39.39
CA ALA A 858 23.26 105.84 -40.76
C ALA A 858 21.87 105.41 -41.29
N PHE A 859 20.94 105.02 -40.40
CA PHE A 859 19.56 104.63 -40.77
C PHE A 859 18.54 105.78 -40.81
N ARG A 860 18.81 106.98 -40.25
CA ARG A 860 17.82 108.10 -40.18
C ARG A 860 18.02 109.24 -41.19
N LYS A 861 18.90 109.10 -42.19
CA LYS A 861 18.87 109.93 -43.40
C LYS A 861 18.03 109.25 -44.50
N LYS A 862 16.72 109.52 -44.43
CA LYS A 862 15.66 109.53 -45.46
C LYS A 862 14.47 108.58 -45.20
N PRO A 863 13.25 109.14 -45.22
CA PRO A 863 12.79 110.41 -44.64
C PRO A 863 12.39 110.26 -43.17
#